data_AF-A0AAW1I9S0-F1
#
_entry.id   AF-A0AAW1I9S0-F1
#
_cell.length_a   1.000
_cell.length_b   1.000
_cell.length_c   1.000
_cell.angle_alpha   90.00
_cell.angle_beta   90.00
_cell.angle_gamma   90.00
#
_symmetry.space_group_name_H-M   'P 1'
#
loop_
_entity.id
_entity.type
_entity.pdbx_description
1 polymer ?
#
loop_
_entity_poly.entity_id
_entity_poly.type
_entity_poly.pdbx_seq_one_letter_code
_entity_poly.pdbx_strand_id
1 'polypeptide(L)'
;MCGLFGYASYAFIIRSNINFEIFVIISALGLWLAHWYLRVRHFEKYLSCIPNPPLIPLLGNALEFGSSVTILSTLMKYHHKFKGNFKIYIGSQPFIFFSDPKDLEFLLNSPILLRKSDPYRFLHSWLGTGLLTSWGDKWRKHRKIITPAFHFQILEEFVDVFNSAGDILVRKLAEQCDKSSVDIYPFVTRCALDIICETAMGTSVNAQYDVDSEYVKCVDILLGILIDRAFSPFLQNEFLYRFSNTYRIEQQALKVVHGYSRSVINKRMAEFSKSQKEEESFGDTMGIKKKKAFLDLLLEYSSKDPSFTFDDICQEVDTFMFEGHDTTATSISFALFSLAQNPDIQRKVYSELRSIFADEPKRTATYQDLQEMRYLETVIKESLRIYTTVPFFGRTIEEDTVTPNVVIPKGTMCNLFTYATHNSELSYKDPDKFDADRFSIENIQRKSPFAFVPFSAGFRNCIGQKFAMLEMKSTISNVLRNFELFPAVPEHKVVLKSAAAKVLAEQKEIFQNDYKRSAKFEDLRKMKYLKMTIMESLRIYTTVPMYARAIDKDIDWNGLLIPKHTVANASAYGVHHNPVIYPEPEKFKPERFNPDLLQTNSPFAYIPFSAGPRNCIGQKFALLQMEAILSNIIRSFEVRPVIPEHKFILKSEAVLTADNGVLIRLIKRDLIE
;
A
#
# COMPACT_ATOMS: atom_id res chain seq x y z
N MET A 1 -12.69 55.28 -46.10
CA MET A 1 -13.00 55.14 -44.66
C MET A 1 -13.90 53.92 -44.42
N CYS A 2 -13.40 52.68 -44.52
CA CYS A 2 -14.17 51.47 -44.16
C CYS A 2 -13.35 50.35 -43.48
N GLY A 3 -12.08 50.59 -43.09
CA GLY A 3 -11.19 49.53 -42.60
C GLY A 3 -10.86 49.53 -41.10
N LEU A 4 -11.19 50.59 -40.35
CA LEU A 4 -10.69 50.79 -38.99
C LEU A 4 -11.72 50.54 -37.86
N PHE A 5 -13.00 50.39 -38.17
CA PHE A 5 -14.04 50.12 -37.17
C PHE A 5 -14.25 48.63 -36.85
N GLY A 6 -13.69 47.70 -37.64
CA GLY A 6 -13.82 46.26 -37.40
C GLY A 6 -12.92 45.72 -36.28
N TYR A 7 -11.71 46.26 -36.11
CA TYR A 7 -10.72 45.74 -35.17
C TYR A 7 -11.01 46.12 -33.70
N ALA A 8 -11.58 47.32 -33.45
CA ALA A 8 -11.91 47.76 -32.10
C ALA A 8 -13.09 46.98 -31.50
N SER A 9 -14.12 46.67 -32.31
CA SER A 9 -15.26 45.86 -31.88
C SER A 9 -14.88 44.40 -31.60
N TYR A 10 -13.95 43.83 -32.39
CA TYR A 10 -13.46 42.47 -32.18
C TYR A 10 -12.62 42.34 -30.89
N ALA A 11 -11.73 43.30 -30.63
CA ALA A 11 -10.95 43.34 -29.40
C ALA A 11 -11.82 43.56 -28.14
N PHE A 12 -12.89 44.36 -28.24
CA PHE A 12 -13.83 44.59 -27.14
C PHE A 12 -14.66 43.34 -26.82
N ILE A 13 -15.13 42.61 -27.85
CA ILE A 13 -15.86 41.34 -27.68
C ILE A 13 -14.96 40.26 -27.05
N ILE A 14 -13.70 40.14 -27.49
CA ILE A 14 -12.73 39.19 -26.91
C ILE A 14 -12.45 39.54 -25.43
N ARG A 15 -12.25 40.82 -25.09
CA ARG A 15 -11.99 41.26 -23.71
C ARG A 15 -13.21 41.08 -22.79
N SER A 16 -14.42 41.30 -23.32
CA SER A 16 -15.69 41.04 -22.64
C SER A 16 -15.89 39.54 -22.36
N ASN A 17 -15.57 38.68 -23.33
CA ASN A 17 -15.65 37.23 -23.16
C ASN A 17 -14.62 36.70 -22.15
N ILE A 18 -13.38 37.21 -22.17
CA ILE A 18 -12.35 36.84 -21.17
C ILE A 18 -12.79 37.26 -19.75
N ASN A 19 -13.36 38.45 -19.59
CA ASN A 19 -13.86 38.91 -18.28
C ASN A 19 -15.05 38.06 -17.79
N PHE A 20 -15.92 37.62 -18.69
CA PHE A 20 -17.03 36.72 -18.37
C PHE A 20 -16.53 35.31 -17.98
N GLU A 21 -15.58 34.75 -18.72
CA GLU A 21 -14.95 33.45 -18.39
C GLU A 21 -14.24 33.49 -17.03
N ILE A 22 -13.47 34.55 -16.76
CA ILE A 22 -12.83 34.75 -15.45
C ILE A 22 -13.88 34.85 -14.33
N PHE A 23 -14.97 35.60 -14.56
CA PHE A 23 -16.05 35.72 -13.58
C PHE A 23 -16.73 34.36 -13.30
N VAL A 24 -16.98 33.57 -14.34
CA VAL A 24 -17.55 32.21 -14.21
C VAL A 24 -16.60 31.30 -13.42
N ILE A 25 -15.30 31.32 -13.71
CA ILE A 25 -14.28 30.52 -13.01
C ILE A 25 -14.20 30.93 -11.54
N ILE A 26 -14.14 32.23 -11.23
CA ILE A 26 -14.07 32.73 -9.86
C ILE A 26 -15.36 32.38 -9.10
N SER A 27 -16.53 32.52 -9.73
CA SER A 27 -17.82 32.15 -9.12
C SER A 27 -17.90 30.65 -8.85
N ALA A 28 -17.47 29.81 -9.78
CA ALA A 28 -17.41 28.36 -9.61
C ALA A 28 -16.42 27.97 -8.49
N LEU A 29 -15.25 28.60 -8.42
CA LEU A 29 -14.28 28.40 -7.34
C LEU A 29 -14.85 28.83 -5.99
N GLY A 30 -15.56 29.97 -5.93
CA GLY A 30 -16.21 30.47 -4.72
C GLY A 30 -17.31 29.54 -4.22
N LEU A 31 -18.17 29.05 -5.11
CA LEU A 31 -19.19 28.05 -4.78
C LEU A 31 -18.58 26.73 -4.31
N TRP A 32 -17.49 26.29 -4.95
CA TRP A 32 -16.78 25.08 -4.55
C TRP A 32 -16.11 25.21 -3.18
N LEU A 33 -15.46 26.34 -2.90
CA LEU A 33 -14.90 26.68 -1.59
C LEU A 33 -15.98 26.73 -0.49
N ALA A 34 -17.12 27.37 -0.79
CA ALA A 34 -18.26 27.42 0.13
C ALA A 34 -18.82 26.02 0.39
N HIS A 35 -18.99 25.20 -0.65
CA HIS A 35 -19.43 23.81 -0.52
C HIS A 35 -18.45 22.99 0.34
N TRP A 36 -17.14 23.07 0.07
CA TRP A 36 -16.11 22.40 0.86
C TRP A 36 -16.19 22.81 2.33
N TYR A 37 -16.25 24.12 2.60
CA TYR A 37 -16.30 24.68 3.95
C TYR A 37 -17.56 24.23 4.71
N LEU A 38 -18.73 24.32 4.07
CA LEU A 38 -20.00 23.87 4.66
C LEU A 38 -19.98 22.38 4.96
N ARG A 39 -19.39 21.56 4.08
CA ARG A 39 -19.29 20.12 4.27
C ARG A 39 -18.35 19.76 5.43
N VAL A 40 -17.18 20.40 5.52
CA VAL A 40 -16.25 20.21 6.66
C VAL A 40 -16.91 20.66 7.96
N ARG A 41 -17.55 21.84 7.99
CA ARG A 41 -18.28 22.31 9.17
C ARG A 41 -19.40 21.37 9.60
N HIS A 42 -20.14 20.81 8.65
CA HIS A 42 -21.18 19.84 8.95
C HIS A 42 -20.61 18.63 9.70
N PHE A 43 -19.52 18.04 9.21
CA PHE A 43 -18.88 16.91 9.88
C PHE A 43 -18.25 17.30 11.22
N GLU A 44 -17.55 18.44 11.30
CA GLU A 44 -16.90 18.92 12.52
C GLU A 44 -17.89 19.23 13.65
N LYS A 45 -19.15 19.56 13.32
CA LYS A 45 -20.22 19.68 14.32
C LYS A 45 -20.37 18.41 15.18
N TYR A 46 -20.17 17.24 14.59
CA TYR A 46 -20.31 15.94 15.26
C TYR A 46 -18.98 15.35 15.70
N LEU A 47 -17.94 15.50 14.87
CA LEU A 47 -16.68 14.79 14.99
C LEU A 47 -15.59 15.57 15.75
N SER A 48 -15.88 16.77 16.25
CA SER A 48 -14.88 17.63 16.92
C SER A 48 -14.21 17.01 18.16
N CYS A 49 -14.85 16.03 18.79
CA CYS A 49 -14.26 15.28 19.92
C CYS A 49 -13.19 14.26 19.49
N ILE A 50 -13.16 13.86 18.21
CA ILE A 50 -12.14 12.95 17.69
C ILE A 50 -10.94 13.79 17.23
N PRO A 51 -9.72 13.50 17.72
CA PRO A 51 -8.55 14.30 17.38
C PRO A 51 -8.17 14.16 15.91
N ASN A 52 -7.66 15.24 15.32
CA ASN A 52 -7.15 15.28 13.95
C ASN A 52 -5.87 16.10 13.82
N PRO A 53 -5.02 15.79 12.82
CA PRO A 53 -3.95 16.68 12.44
C PRO A 53 -4.49 17.99 11.84
N PRO A 54 -3.70 19.10 11.87
CA PRO A 54 -4.09 20.36 11.28
C PRO A 54 -4.54 20.21 9.82
N LEU A 55 -5.64 20.86 9.45
CA LEU A 55 -6.23 20.74 8.13
C LEU A 55 -5.67 21.82 7.21
N ILE A 56 -5.22 21.43 6.01
CA ILE A 56 -4.93 22.36 4.93
C ILE A 56 -6.25 22.62 4.20
N PRO A 57 -6.64 23.89 3.95
CA PRO A 57 -7.83 24.19 3.17
C PRO A 57 -7.87 23.41 1.85
N LEU A 58 -9.05 22.91 1.48
CA LEU A 58 -9.33 22.11 0.28
C LEU A 58 -8.70 20.71 0.23
N LEU A 59 -7.47 20.54 0.70
CA LEU A 59 -6.73 19.27 0.61
C LEU A 59 -6.90 18.38 1.85
N GLY A 60 -7.29 18.96 2.98
CA GLY A 60 -7.32 18.28 4.27
C GLY A 60 -5.90 17.88 4.68
N ASN A 61 -5.66 16.59 4.83
CA ASN A 61 -4.38 15.98 5.20
C ASN A 61 -3.70 15.27 4.02
N ALA A 62 -4.21 15.41 2.79
CA ALA A 62 -3.71 14.70 1.61
C ALA A 62 -2.19 14.87 1.38
N LEU A 63 -1.63 16.07 1.63
CA LEU A 63 -0.20 16.35 1.44
C LEU A 63 0.73 15.60 2.42
N GLU A 64 0.16 15.01 3.47
CA GLU A 64 0.89 14.17 4.41
C GLU A 64 1.01 12.71 3.96
N PHE A 65 0.24 12.32 2.94
CA PHE A 65 0.26 10.99 2.33
C PHE A 65 0.93 11.08 0.96
N GLY A 66 2.13 10.49 0.82
CA GLY A 66 2.93 10.61 -0.40
C GLY A 66 2.60 9.54 -1.44
N SER A 67 2.82 8.28 -1.06
CA SER A 67 2.55 7.10 -1.90
C SER A 67 2.09 5.93 -1.04
N SER A 68 1.52 4.89 -1.66
CA SER A 68 1.15 3.59 -1.05
C SER A 68 2.08 3.13 0.08
N VAL A 69 3.37 3.22 -0.19
CA VAL A 69 4.50 2.91 0.69
C VAL A 69 4.53 3.65 2.04
N THR A 70 4.15 4.94 2.06
CA THR A 70 4.30 5.81 3.24
C THR A 70 3.05 5.85 4.12
N ILE A 71 1.91 5.43 3.57
CA ILE A 71 0.59 5.62 4.20
C ILE A 71 0.51 4.94 5.56
N LEU A 72 0.90 3.66 5.65
CA LEU A 72 0.85 2.93 6.92
C LEU A 72 1.69 3.61 8.00
N SER A 73 2.91 4.04 7.66
CA SER A 73 3.80 4.74 8.60
C SER A 73 3.23 6.09 9.07
N THR A 74 2.58 6.84 8.17
CA THR A 74 1.90 8.09 8.51
C THR A 74 0.70 7.86 9.41
N LEU A 75 -0.11 6.82 9.14
CA LEU A 75 -1.25 6.47 9.98
C LEU A 75 -0.80 6.02 11.38
N MET A 76 0.27 5.21 11.47
CA MET A 76 0.86 4.82 12.75
C MET A 76 1.42 6.01 13.53
N LYS A 77 2.03 6.98 12.84
CA LYS A 77 2.47 8.23 13.46
C LYS A 77 1.30 8.98 14.12
N TYR A 78 0.14 9.05 13.48
CA TYR A 78 -1.04 9.68 14.08
C TYR A 78 -1.61 8.85 15.23
N HIS A 79 -1.69 7.52 15.06
CA HIS A 79 -2.13 6.63 16.12
C HIS A 79 -1.29 6.82 17.40
N HIS A 80 0.05 6.83 17.28
CA HIS A 80 0.95 7.07 18.41
C HIS A 80 0.81 8.48 18.99
N LYS A 81 0.63 9.50 18.14
CA LYS A 81 0.46 10.89 18.59
C LYS A 81 -0.82 11.09 19.40
N PHE A 82 -1.92 10.50 18.95
CA PHE A 82 -3.25 10.70 19.55
C PHE A 82 -3.64 9.61 20.55
N LYS A 83 -2.87 8.53 20.65
CA LYS A 83 -3.05 7.42 21.60
C LYS A 83 -4.47 6.83 21.58
N GLY A 84 -5.01 6.63 20.38
CA GLY A 84 -6.36 6.11 20.20
C GLY A 84 -6.91 6.40 18.81
N ASN A 85 -8.23 6.50 18.73
CA ASN A 85 -8.92 6.82 17.48
C ASN A 85 -8.58 8.24 17.04
N PHE A 86 -8.39 8.41 15.74
CA PHE A 86 -8.14 9.72 15.14
C PHE A 86 -8.91 9.86 13.83
N LYS A 87 -9.11 11.08 13.37
CA LYS A 87 -9.67 11.36 12.05
C LYS A 87 -8.67 12.12 11.19
N ILE A 88 -8.76 11.92 9.89
CA ILE A 88 -8.11 12.74 8.86
C ILE A 88 -9.15 13.17 7.85
N TYR A 89 -8.83 14.20 7.06
CA TYR A 89 -9.64 14.60 5.92
C TYR A 89 -8.85 14.37 4.63
N ILE A 90 -9.48 13.75 3.65
CA ILE A 90 -8.99 13.79 2.26
C ILE A 90 -9.99 14.65 1.49
N GLY A 91 -9.55 15.84 1.07
CA GLY A 91 -10.48 16.84 0.56
C GLY A 91 -11.42 17.36 1.65
N SER A 92 -12.73 17.25 1.44
CA SER A 92 -13.77 17.55 2.44
C SER A 92 -14.26 16.31 3.21
N GLN A 93 -13.73 15.13 2.90
CA GLN A 93 -14.29 13.86 3.33
C GLN A 93 -13.56 13.32 4.56
N PRO A 94 -14.25 13.08 5.70
CA PRO A 94 -13.63 12.54 6.90
C PRO A 94 -13.41 11.02 6.80
N PHE A 95 -12.21 10.60 7.21
CA PHE A 95 -11.81 9.22 7.47
C PHE A 95 -11.49 9.10 8.96
N ILE A 96 -12.28 8.33 9.70
CA ILE A 96 -11.98 8.00 11.09
C ILE A 96 -11.25 6.66 11.10
N PHE A 97 -10.18 6.56 11.88
CA PHE A 97 -9.43 5.33 12.12
C PHE A 97 -9.68 4.87 13.55
N PHE A 98 -10.32 3.70 13.68
CA PHE A 98 -10.64 3.05 14.95
C PHE A 98 -9.59 1.98 15.25
N SER A 99 -9.05 1.99 16.46
CA SER A 99 -8.02 1.02 16.89
C SER A 99 -8.37 0.30 18.19
N ASP A 100 -9.39 0.75 18.93
CA ASP A 100 -9.85 0.10 20.16
C ASP A 100 -10.73 -1.13 19.84
N PRO A 101 -10.47 -2.31 20.44
CA PRO A 101 -11.29 -3.50 20.26
C PRO A 101 -12.80 -3.29 20.48
N LYS A 102 -13.21 -2.40 21.39
CA LYS A 102 -14.64 -2.12 21.66
C LYS A 102 -15.32 -1.39 20.49
N ASP A 103 -14.60 -0.49 19.83
CA ASP A 103 -15.13 0.19 18.66
C ASP A 103 -15.18 -0.76 17.45
N LEU A 104 -14.18 -1.62 17.31
CA LEU A 104 -14.17 -2.68 16.29
C LEU A 104 -15.35 -3.64 16.48
N GLU A 105 -15.64 -4.05 17.72
CA GLU A 105 -16.80 -4.88 18.06
C GLU A 105 -18.11 -4.25 17.59
N PHE A 106 -18.33 -2.98 17.93
CA PHE A 106 -19.51 -2.23 17.50
C PHE A 106 -19.63 -2.16 15.97
N LEU A 107 -18.55 -1.78 15.28
CA LEU A 107 -18.55 -1.59 13.83
C LEU A 107 -18.73 -2.91 13.07
N LEU A 108 -18.12 -4.01 13.54
CA LEU A 108 -18.14 -5.31 12.85
C LEU A 108 -19.42 -6.09 13.07
N ASN A 109 -20.03 -5.98 14.26
CA ASN A 109 -21.29 -6.66 14.57
C ASN A 109 -22.53 -5.93 14.06
N SER A 110 -22.39 -4.72 13.52
CA SER A 110 -23.53 -3.95 13.05
C SER A 110 -24.15 -4.54 11.75
N PRO A 111 -25.45 -4.89 11.74
CA PRO A 111 -26.12 -5.44 10.55
C PRO A 111 -26.41 -4.38 9.48
N ILE A 112 -26.27 -3.09 9.82
CA ILE A 112 -26.53 -1.94 8.95
C ILE A 112 -25.24 -1.38 8.33
N LEU A 113 -24.08 -1.53 8.98
CA LEU A 113 -22.80 -1.02 8.49
C LEU A 113 -22.14 -1.97 7.49
N LEU A 114 -22.88 -2.36 6.45
CA LEU A 114 -22.42 -3.32 5.45
C LEU A 114 -21.66 -2.64 4.31
N ARG A 115 -22.03 -1.42 3.93
CA ARG A 115 -21.42 -0.70 2.81
C ARG A 115 -19.95 -0.39 3.09
N LYS A 116 -19.08 -0.71 2.12
CA LYS A 116 -17.65 -0.40 2.18
C LYS A 116 -17.38 1.11 2.17
N SER A 117 -16.20 1.53 2.62
CA SER A 117 -15.77 2.93 2.47
C SER A 117 -15.72 3.34 1.00
N ASP A 118 -15.97 4.61 0.68
CA ASP A 118 -16.03 5.11 -0.71
C ASP A 118 -14.81 4.73 -1.57
N PRO A 119 -13.55 4.67 -1.07
CA PRO A 119 -12.42 4.25 -1.90
C PRO A 119 -12.59 2.88 -2.58
N TYR A 120 -13.44 1.99 -2.05
CA TYR A 120 -13.76 0.73 -2.73
C TYR A 120 -14.45 0.91 -4.09
N ARG A 121 -15.06 2.08 -4.37
CA ARG A 121 -15.62 2.38 -5.69
C ARG A 121 -14.55 2.42 -6.79
N PHE A 122 -13.30 2.68 -6.44
CA PHE A 122 -12.18 2.66 -7.39
C PHE A 122 -11.86 1.24 -7.86
N LEU A 123 -12.27 0.22 -7.10
CA LEU A 123 -12.17 -1.18 -7.53
C LEU A 123 -13.30 -1.58 -8.49
N HIS A 124 -14.35 -0.78 -8.70
CA HIS A 124 -15.46 -1.19 -9.57
C HIS A 124 -15.05 -1.35 -11.04
N SER A 125 -14.00 -0.68 -11.50
CA SER A 125 -13.45 -0.88 -12.85
C SER A 125 -12.80 -2.27 -13.03
N TRP A 126 -12.37 -2.89 -11.92
CA TRP A 126 -11.75 -4.20 -11.88
C TRP A 126 -12.70 -5.28 -11.37
N LEU A 127 -13.21 -5.18 -10.14
CA LEU A 127 -14.01 -6.22 -9.49
C LEU A 127 -15.52 -6.01 -9.67
N GLY A 128 -15.92 -4.91 -10.33
CA GLY A 128 -17.31 -4.47 -10.40
C GLY A 128 -17.96 -4.40 -9.03
N THR A 129 -19.16 -4.98 -8.94
CA THR A 129 -19.98 -5.11 -7.73
C THR A 129 -20.04 -6.57 -7.27
N GLY A 130 -18.90 -7.28 -7.28
CA GLY A 130 -18.74 -8.61 -6.70
C GLY A 130 -18.85 -8.61 -5.16
N LEU A 131 -18.57 -9.75 -4.52
CA LEU A 131 -18.82 -9.95 -3.08
C LEU A 131 -18.08 -8.94 -2.17
N LEU A 132 -16.89 -8.49 -2.58
CA LEU A 132 -16.09 -7.52 -1.81
C LEU A 132 -16.73 -6.12 -1.80
N THR A 133 -17.13 -5.63 -2.97
CA THR A 133 -17.52 -4.23 -3.20
C THR A 133 -19.02 -4.00 -3.11
N SER A 134 -19.83 -5.04 -3.36
CA SER A 134 -21.30 -4.97 -3.22
C SER A 134 -21.75 -4.71 -1.79
N TRP A 135 -22.99 -4.23 -1.67
CA TRP A 135 -23.68 -3.98 -0.41
C TRP A 135 -25.18 -4.28 -0.55
N GLY A 136 -25.93 -4.16 0.55
CA GLY A 136 -27.38 -4.37 0.57
C GLY A 136 -27.79 -5.78 0.15
N ASP A 137 -28.91 -5.88 -0.57
CA ASP A 137 -29.52 -7.17 -0.93
C ASP A 137 -28.71 -7.92 -2.00
N LYS A 138 -28.03 -7.22 -2.90
CA LYS A 138 -27.11 -7.85 -3.86
C LYS A 138 -26.01 -8.61 -3.12
N TRP A 139 -25.35 -7.97 -2.16
CA TRP A 139 -24.33 -8.63 -1.33
C TRP A 139 -24.90 -9.82 -0.57
N ARG A 140 -26.08 -9.68 0.08
CA ARG A 140 -26.72 -10.79 0.83
C ARG A 140 -27.02 -11.98 -0.09
N LYS A 141 -27.56 -11.72 -1.28
CA LYS A 141 -27.85 -12.73 -2.30
C LYS A 141 -26.58 -13.46 -2.73
N HIS A 142 -25.56 -12.72 -3.15
CA HIS A 142 -24.29 -13.29 -3.61
C HIS A 142 -23.59 -14.09 -2.49
N ARG A 143 -23.52 -13.54 -1.27
CA ARG A 143 -22.96 -14.24 -0.11
C ARG A 143 -23.67 -15.58 0.15
N LYS A 144 -25.01 -15.61 0.04
CA LYS A 144 -25.79 -16.84 0.23
C LYS A 144 -25.51 -17.88 -0.85
N ILE A 145 -25.37 -17.46 -2.11
CA ILE A 145 -25.05 -18.35 -3.25
C ILE A 145 -23.66 -18.97 -3.09
N ILE A 146 -22.69 -18.17 -2.63
CA ILE A 146 -21.27 -18.52 -2.63
C ILE A 146 -20.85 -19.31 -1.38
N THR A 147 -21.46 -19.05 -0.22
CA THR A 147 -21.08 -19.69 1.06
C THR A 147 -20.97 -21.22 1.02
N PRO A 148 -21.85 -21.97 0.33
CA PRO A 148 -21.72 -23.42 0.19
C PRO A 148 -20.37 -23.88 -0.38
N ALA A 149 -19.73 -23.11 -1.27
CA ALA A 149 -18.44 -23.43 -1.90
C ALA A 149 -17.28 -23.54 -0.89
N PHE A 150 -17.42 -22.93 0.28
CA PHE A 150 -16.40 -22.87 1.34
C PHE A 150 -16.78 -23.71 2.56
N HIS A 151 -17.73 -24.64 2.40
CA HIS A 151 -18.11 -25.58 3.45
C HIS A 151 -16.99 -26.62 3.69
N PHE A 152 -16.84 -27.08 4.94
CA PHE A 152 -15.68 -27.91 5.34
C PHE A 152 -15.51 -29.18 4.52
N GLN A 153 -16.61 -29.81 4.10
CA GLN A 153 -16.57 -31.01 3.26
C GLN A 153 -16.00 -30.77 1.85
N ILE A 154 -16.05 -29.55 1.35
CA ILE A 154 -15.42 -29.17 0.07
C ILE A 154 -13.95 -28.83 0.33
N LEU A 155 -13.66 -28.13 1.43
CA LEU A 155 -12.29 -27.78 1.81
C LEU A 155 -11.39 -29.00 2.03
N GLU A 156 -11.95 -30.13 2.45
CA GLU A 156 -11.23 -31.41 2.57
C GLU A 156 -10.68 -31.89 1.22
N GLU A 157 -11.44 -31.72 0.14
CA GLU A 157 -11.03 -32.11 -1.22
C GLU A 157 -9.94 -31.18 -1.79
N PHE A 158 -9.82 -29.96 -1.26
CA PHE A 158 -8.79 -29.00 -1.68
C PHE A 158 -7.40 -29.31 -1.13
N VAL A 159 -7.29 -30.17 -0.11
CA VAL A 159 -6.01 -30.52 0.49
C VAL A 159 -5.07 -31.16 -0.52
N ASP A 160 -5.59 -31.98 -1.44
CA ASP A 160 -4.80 -32.60 -2.51
C ASP A 160 -4.21 -31.57 -3.47
N VAL A 161 -4.97 -30.51 -3.77
CA VAL A 161 -4.50 -29.39 -4.60
C VAL A 161 -3.43 -28.59 -3.86
N PHE A 162 -3.62 -28.31 -2.56
CA PHE A 162 -2.61 -27.62 -1.75
C PHE A 162 -1.29 -28.39 -1.72
N ASN A 163 -1.35 -29.71 -1.55
CA ASN A 163 -0.18 -30.58 -1.57
C ASN A 163 0.50 -30.55 -2.95
N SER A 164 -0.26 -30.75 -4.03
CA SER A 164 0.27 -30.79 -5.39
C SER A 164 0.95 -29.48 -5.80
N ALA A 165 0.32 -28.33 -5.51
CA ALA A 165 0.91 -27.02 -5.75
C ALA A 165 2.13 -26.78 -4.83
N GLY A 166 2.06 -27.22 -3.58
CA GLY A 166 3.16 -27.17 -2.62
C GLY A 166 4.38 -27.99 -3.05
N ASP A 167 4.19 -29.15 -3.67
CA ASP A 167 5.28 -29.99 -4.17
C ASP A 167 5.98 -29.34 -5.37
N ILE A 168 5.25 -28.61 -6.21
CA ILE A 168 5.84 -27.76 -7.26
C ILE A 168 6.65 -26.64 -6.60
N LEU A 169 6.10 -25.97 -5.59
CA LEU A 169 6.80 -24.91 -4.87
C LEU A 169 8.11 -25.42 -4.26
N VAL A 170 8.08 -26.55 -3.55
CA VAL A 170 9.27 -27.17 -2.93
C VAL A 170 10.33 -27.47 -3.99
N ARG A 171 9.96 -28.02 -5.15
CA ARG A 171 10.90 -28.24 -6.26
C ARG A 171 11.52 -26.94 -6.76
N LYS A 172 10.71 -25.89 -6.94
CA LYS A 172 11.19 -24.57 -7.37
C LYS A 172 12.11 -23.91 -6.34
N LEU A 173 11.86 -24.10 -5.05
CA LEU A 173 12.71 -23.59 -3.98
C LEU A 173 14.01 -24.38 -3.84
N ALA A 174 14.01 -25.69 -4.08
CA ALA A 174 15.22 -26.51 -4.10
C ALA A 174 16.24 -26.00 -5.12
N GLU A 175 15.77 -25.52 -6.29
CA GLU A 175 16.61 -24.89 -7.33
C GLU A 175 17.27 -23.57 -6.85
N GLN A 176 16.85 -23.01 -5.71
CA GLN A 176 17.36 -21.74 -5.17
C GLN A 176 18.27 -21.92 -3.94
N CYS A 177 18.44 -23.14 -3.42
CA CYS A 177 19.18 -23.40 -2.18
C CYS A 177 20.67 -23.02 -2.24
N ASP A 178 21.27 -22.96 -3.42
CA ASP A 178 22.66 -22.54 -3.60
C ASP A 178 22.86 -21.02 -3.46
N LYS A 179 21.77 -20.24 -3.39
CA LYS A 179 21.81 -18.78 -3.23
C LYS A 179 21.91 -18.41 -1.75
N SER A 180 22.60 -17.30 -1.46
CA SER A 180 22.72 -16.78 -0.08
C SER A 180 21.38 -16.29 0.50
N SER A 181 20.49 -15.77 -0.34
CA SER A 181 19.15 -15.31 0.02
C SER A 181 18.22 -15.41 -1.19
N VAL A 182 16.93 -15.65 -0.93
CA VAL A 182 15.89 -15.76 -1.95
C VAL A 182 14.69 -14.92 -1.54
N ASP A 183 14.15 -14.13 -2.46
CA ASP A 183 12.84 -13.51 -2.28
C ASP A 183 11.77 -14.59 -2.48
N ILE A 184 11.14 -15.01 -1.38
CA ILE A 184 10.16 -16.09 -1.38
C ILE A 184 8.81 -15.64 -1.95
N TYR A 185 8.51 -14.34 -1.91
CA TYR A 185 7.20 -13.80 -2.22
C TYR A 185 6.73 -14.14 -3.64
N PRO A 186 7.52 -13.92 -4.71
CA PRO A 186 7.10 -14.29 -6.07
C PRO A 186 6.79 -15.78 -6.26
N PHE A 187 7.50 -16.68 -5.56
CA PHE A 187 7.25 -18.12 -5.66
C PHE A 187 5.93 -18.50 -4.98
N VAL A 188 5.72 -17.98 -3.79
CA VAL A 188 4.50 -18.22 -3.01
C VAL A 188 3.29 -17.60 -3.70
N THR A 189 3.40 -16.41 -4.28
CA THR A 189 2.31 -15.76 -5.03
C THR A 189 1.83 -16.59 -6.21
N ARG A 190 2.76 -17.18 -6.97
CA ARG A 190 2.40 -18.09 -8.07
C ARG A 190 1.80 -19.41 -7.56
N CYS A 191 2.29 -19.94 -6.45
CA CYS A 191 1.72 -21.13 -5.81
C CYS A 191 0.27 -20.89 -5.35
N ALA A 192 0.01 -19.79 -4.65
CA ALA A 192 -1.33 -19.41 -4.23
C ALA A 192 -2.27 -19.16 -5.41
N LEU A 193 -1.77 -18.59 -6.51
CA LEU A 193 -2.54 -18.40 -7.74
C LEU A 193 -2.95 -19.74 -8.38
N ASP A 194 -2.02 -20.70 -8.45
CA ASP A 194 -2.33 -22.06 -8.92
C ASP A 194 -3.40 -22.72 -8.03
N ILE A 195 -3.24 -22.62 -6.71
CA ILE A 195 -4.17 -23.17 -5.73
C ILE A 195 -5.57 -22.61 -5.95
N ILE A 196 -5.77 -21.29 -5.95
CA ILE A 196 -7.11 -20.70 -6.05
C ILE A 196 -7.77 -21.01 -7.40
N CYS A 197 -7.00 -21.01 -8.49
CA CYS A 197 -7.51 -21.34 -9.82
C CYS A 197 -7.96 -22.80 -9.90
N GLU A 198 -7.18 -23.73 -9.35
CA GLU A 198 -7.53 -25.15 -9.38
C GLU A 198 -8.67 -25.50 -8.41
N THR A 199 -8.65 -24.98 -7.17
CA THR A 199 -9.69 -25.30 -6.18
C THR A 199 -11.02 -24.58 -6.44
N ALA A 200 -10.99 -23.26 -6.70
CA ALA A 200 -12.20 -22.45 -6.75
C ALA A 200 -12.70 -22.27 -8.20
N MET A 201 -11.81 -22.06 -9.16
CA MET A 201 -12.19 -21.92 -10.57
C MET A 201 -12.31 -23.27 -11.29
N GLY A 202 -11.81 -24.36 -10.69
CA GLY A 202 -11.80 -25.69 -11.29
C GLY A 202 -10.92 -25.76 -12.54
N THR A 203 -9.89 -24.91 -12.64
CA THR A 203 -9.05 -24.76 -13.83
C THR A 203 -7.58 -24.61 -13.43
N SER A 204 -6.72 -25.50 -13.92
CA SER A 204 -5.27 -25.33 -13.78
C SER A 204 -4.74 -24.26 -14.74
N VAL A 205 -3.92 -23.34 -14.20
CA VAL A 205 -3.28 -22.22 -14.92
C VAL A 205 -1.76 -22.34 -14.97
N ASN A 206 -1.15 -23.22 -14.18
CA ASN A 206 0.30 -23.48 -14.15
C ASN A 206 1.15 -22.22 -13.92
N ALA A 207 0.66 -21.30 -13.09
CA ALA A 207 1.28 -20.03 -12.75
C ALA A 207 2.71 -20.20 -12.22
N GLN A 208 3.02 -21.27 -11.49
CA GLN A 208 4.39 -21.52 -10.99
C GLN A 208 5.45 -21.77 -12.07
N TYR A 209 5.04 -22.06 -13.31
CA TYR A 209 5.93 -22.16 -14.47
C TYR A 209 6.01 -20.86 -15.28
N ASP A 210 5.11 -19.91 -15.02
CA ASP A 210 5.10 -18.58 -15.62
C ASP A 210 5.80 -17.57 -14.70
N VAL A 211 7.14 -17.56 -14.76
CA VAL A 211 7.98 -16.71 -13.90
C VAL A 211 7.68 -15.22 -14.06
N ASP A 212 7.19 -14.81 -15.24
CA ASP A 212 6.96 -13.42 -15.61
C ASP A 212 5.48 -13.02 -15.65
N SER A 213 4.62 -13.74 -14.93
CA SER A 213 3.16 -13.60 -14.96
C SER A 213 2.70 -12.14 -15.00
N GLU A 214 2.19 -11.74 -16.16
CA GLU A 214 1.69 -10.38 -16.40
C GLU A 214 0.48 -10.08 -15.49
N TYR A 215 -0.34 -11.09 -15.20
CA TYR A 215 -1.47 -10.99 -14.29
C TYR A 215 -1.05 -10.51 -12.90
N VAL A 216 -0.07 -11.18 -12.27
CA VAL A 216 0.41 -10.84 -10.92
C VAL A 216 0.95 -9.41 -10.87
N LYS A 217 1.75 -9.01 -11.87
CA LYS A 217 2.27 -7.63 -11.97
C LYS A 217 1.15 -6.60 -12.10
N CYS A 218 0.12 -6.89 -12.90
CA CYS A 218 -1.00 -6.00 -13.07
C CYS A 218 -1.86 -5.88 -11.80
N VAL A 219 -2.00 -6.95 -11.01
CA VAL A 219 -2.64 -6.91 -9.68
C VAL A 219 -1.90 -5.92 -8.77
N ASP A 220 -0.57 -6.04 -8.65
CA ASP A 220 0.26 -5.12 -7.84
C ASP A 220 0.08 -3.65 -8.26
N ILE A 221 0.04 -3.39 -9.57
CA ILE A 221 -0.17 -2.05 -10.13
C ILE A 221 -1.54 -1.51 -9.71
N LEU A 222 -2.62 -2.30 -9.88
CA LEU A 222 -3.98 -1.88 -9.55
C LEU A 222 -4.14 -1.60 -8.05
N LEU A 223 -3.51 -2.38 -7.17
CA LEU A 223 -3.50 -2.14 -5.72
C LEU A 223 -2.75 -0.85 -5.35
N GLY A 224 -1.61 -0.58 -6.00
CA GLY A 224 -0.90 0.69 -5.84
C GLY A 224 -1.76 1.89 -6.22
N ILE A 225 -2.43 1.80 -7.39
CA ILE A 225 -3.33 2.83 -7.90
C ILE A 225 -4.52 3.04 -6.95
N LEU A 226 -5.14 1.98 -6.44
CA LEU A 226 -6.24 2.06 -5.47
C LEU A 226 -5.86 2.95 -4.29
N ILE A 227 -4.70 2.67 -3.68
CA ILE A 227 -4.26 3.38 -2.49
C ILE A 227 -3.85 4.82 -2.81
N ASP A 228 -3.15 5.07 -3.91
CA ASP A 228 -2.79 6.42 -4.33
C ASP A 228 -4.05 7.27 -4.65
N ARG A 229 -5.08 6.66 -5.26
CA ARG A 229 -6.39 7.29 -5.47
C ARG A 229 -7.10 7.58 -4.14
N ALA A 230 -7.09 6.64 -3.20
CA ALA A 230 -7.77 6.78 -1.91
C ALA A 230 -7.29 8.00 -1.10
N PHE A 231 -6.02 8.40 -1.22
CA PHE A 231 -5.44 9.49 -0.43
C PHE A 231 -5.16 10.78 -1.25
N SER A 232 -5.56 10.84 -2.52
CA SER A 232 -5.37 12.02 -3.39
C SER A 232 -6.69 12.63 -3.84
N PRO A 233 -7.07 13.84 -3.37
CA PRO A 233 -8.32 14.49 -3.75
C PRO A 233 -8.49 14.67 -5.27
N PHE A 234 -7.39 14.86 -6.00
CA PHE A 234 -7.38 15.01 -7.44
C PHE A 234 -7.68 13.69 -8.16
N LEU A 235 -7.09 12.59 -7.71
CA LEU A 235 -7.28 11.26 -8.32
C LEU A 235 -8.62 10.62 -7.92
N GLN A 236 -9.27 11.09 -6.85
CA GLN A 236 -10.63 10.69 -6.50
C GLN A 236 -11.68 11.27 -7.46
N ASN A 237 -11.40 12.40 -8.10
CA ASN A 237 -12.31 13.01 -9.07
C ASN A 237 -12.20 12.28 -10.41
N GLU A 238 -13.26 11.58 -10.83
CA GLU A 238 -13.24 10.76 -12.06
C GLU A 238 -12.90 11.55 -13.33
N PHE A 239 -13.35 12.81 -13.41
CA PHE A 239 -13.05 13.65 -14.57
C PHE A 239 -11.56 13.96 -14.65
N LEU A 240 -10.97 14.47 -13.55
CA LEU A 240 -9.54 14.77 -13.50
C LEU A 240 -8.68 13.52 -13.66
N TYR A 241 -9.11 12.41 -13.04
CA TYR A 241 -8.41 11.14 -13.08
C TYR A 241 -8.25 10.60 -14.49
N ARG A 242 -9.27 10.72 -15.36
CA ARG A 242 -9.21 10.28 -16.77
C ARG A 242 -8.11 10.97 -17.60
N PHE A 243 -7.68 12.16 -17.19
CA PHE A 243 -6.59 12.88 -17.86
C PHE A 243 -5.20 12.55 -17.28
N SER A 244 -5.13 11.76 -16.20
CA SER A 244 -3.87 11.37 -15.58
C SER A 244 -3.17 10.24 -16.35
N ASN A 245 -1.83 10.18 -16.23
CA ASN A 245 -1.07 9.03 -16.74
C ASN A 245 -1.44 7.73 -15.99
N THR A 246 -1.75 7.85 -14.71
CA THR A 246 -2.19 6.73 -13.85
C THR A 246 -3.43 6.02 -14.41
N TYR A 247 -4.39 6.77 -14.93
CA TYR A 247 -5.56 6.19 -15.59
C TYR A 247 -5.19 5.34 -16.80
N ARG A 248 -4.23 5.78 -17.63
CA ARG A 248 -3.78 4.99 -18.79
C ARG A 248 -3.12 3.68 -18.37
N ILE A 249 -2.31 3.72 -17.32
CA ILE A 249 -1.68 2.53 -16.72
C ILE A 249 -2.76 1.59 -16.16
N GLU A 250 -3.75 2.13 -15.44
CA GLU A 250 -4.88 1.35 -14.93
C GLU A 250 -5.64 0.67 -16.08
N GLN A 251 -5.96 1.36 -17.17
CA GLN A 251 -6.67 0.76 -18.31
C GLN A 251 -5.86 -0.38 -18.97
N GLN A 252 -4.54 -0.26 -19.05
CA GLN A 252 -3.68 -1.33 -19.56
C GLN A 252 -3.70 -2.55 -18.62
N ALA A 253 -3.54 -2.33 -17.32
CA ALA A 253 -3.59 -3.40 -16.32
C ALA A 253 -4.97 -4.08 -16.27
N LEU A 254 -6.05 -3.30 -16.34
CA LEU A 254 -7.44 -3.80 -16.40
C LEU A 254 -7.65 -4.73 -17.60
N LYS A 255 -7.08 -4.40 -18.77
CA LYS A 255 -7.18 -5.27 -19.95
C LYS A 255 -6.56 -6.64 -19.72
N VAL A 256 -5.42 -6.70 -19.01
CA VAL A 256 -4.73 -7.95 -18.69
C VAL A 256 -5.54 -8.77 -17.69
N VAL A 257 -5.92 -8.19 -16.55
CA VAL A 257 -6.63 -8.94 -15.49
C VAL A 257 -8.00 -9.44 -15.96
N HIS A 258 -8.76 -8.62 -16.70
CA HIS A 258 -10.04 -9.02 -17.30
C HIS A 258 -9.88 -10.05 -18.41
N GLY A 259 -8.81 -9.93 -19.21
CA GLY A 259 -8.50 -10.94 -20.23
C GLY A 259 -8.20 -12.29 -19.60
N TYR A 260 -7.45 -12.29 -18.51
CA TYR A 260 -7.07 -13.48 -17.76
C TYR A 260 -8.29 -14.16 -17.12
N SER A 261 -9.11 -13.43 -16.36
CA SER A 261 -10.32 -13.99 -15.74
C SER A 261 -11.31 -14.53 -16.76
N ARG A 262 -11.56 -13.81 -17.87
CA ARG A 262 -12.40 -14.32 -18.97
C ARG A 262 -11.84 -15.58 -19.60
N SER A 263 -10.51 -15.71 -19.71
CA SER A 263 -9.89 -16.93 -20.25
C SER A 263 -10.17 -18.14 -19.35
N VAL A 264 -10.10 -17.96 -18.03
CA VAL A 264 -10.44 -18.99 -17.03
C VAL A 264 -11.92 -19.35 -17.11
N ILE A 265 -12.81 -18.35 -17.15
CA ILE A 265 -14.27 -18.56 -17.26
C ILE A 265 -14.61 -19.34 -18.53
N ASN A 266 -14.09 -18.92 -19.69
CA ASN A 266 -14.38 -19.55 -20.96
C ASN A 266 -13.87 -20.99 -21.01
N LYS A 267 -12.66 -21.24 -20.49
CA LYS A 267 -12.09 -22.60 -20.39
C LYS A 267 -12.99 -23.49 -19.53
N ARG A 268 -13.38 -23.01 -18.34
CA ARG A 268 -14.25 -23.79 -17.45
C ARG A 268 -15.64 -24.02 -18.01
N MET A 269 -16.25 -23.02 -18.64
CA MET A 269 -17.58 -23.15 -19.27
C MET A 269 -17.58 -24.22 -20.37
N ALA A 270 -16.51 -24.30 -21.17
CA ALA A 270 -16.38 -25.31 -22.21
C ALA A 270 -16.27 -26.73 -21.64
N GLU A 271 -15.55 -26.89 -20.52
CA GLU A 271 -15.44 -28.16 -19.79
C GLU A 271 -16.78 -28.53 -19.13
N PHE A 272 -17.40 -27.60 -18.41
CA PHE A 272 -18.68 -27.79 -17.73
C PHE A 272 -19.79 -28.22 -18.69
N SER A 273 -19.86 -27.59 -19.86
CA SER A 273 -20.85 -27.92 -20.90
C SER A 273 -20.66 -29.33 -21.49
N LYS A 274 -19.41 -29.85 -21.51
CA LYS A 274 -19.14 -31.23 -21.94
C LYS A 274 -19.56 -32.21 -20.85
N SER A 275 -19.21 -31.95 -19.60
CA SER A 275 -19.57 -32.80 -18.46
C SER A 275 -21.08 -32.93 -18.27
N GLN A 276 -21.86 -31.84 -18.45
CA GLN A 276 -23.32 -31.92 -18.39
C GLN A 276 -23.92 -32.81 -19.49
N LYS A 277 -23.39 -32.73 -20.72
CA LYS A 277 -23.85 -33.58 -21.83
C LYS A 277 -23.52 -35.05 -21.62
N GLU A 278 -22.39 -35.34 -20.97
CA GLU A 278 -21.98 -36.70 -20.62
C GLU A 278 -22.86 -37.26 -19.47
N GLU A 279 -23.15 -36.47 -18.44
CA GLU A 279 -24.05 -36.83 -17.33
C GLU A 279 -25.50 -37.07 -17.81
N GLU A 280 -26.01 -36.25 -18.73
CA GLU A 280 -27.33 -36.46 -19.35
C GLU A 280 -27.37 -37.73 -20.23
N SER A 281 -26.23 -38.14 -20.80
CA SER A 281 -26.17 -39.32 -21.68
C SER A 281 -26.06 -40.66 -20.94
N PHE A 282 -25.51 -40.67 -19.72
CA PHE A 282 -25.24 -41.91 -18.98
C PHE A 282 -26.31 -42.31 -17.96
N GLY A 283 -27.31 -41.47 -17.71
CA GLY A 283 -28.39 -41.76 -16.76
C GLY A 283 -27.90 -41.83 -15.31
N ASP A 284 -28.67 -41.22 -14.41
CA ASP A 284 -28.39 -41.04 -12.97
C ASP A 284 -28.28 -42.38 -12.20
N THR A 285 -27.20 -43.15 -12.42
CA THR A 285 -27.01 -44.50 -11.87
C THR A 285 -26.17 -44.55 -10.59
N MET A 286 -25.60 -43.43 -10.15
CA MET A 286 -25.00 -43.30 -8.82
C MET A 286 -25.29 -41.92 -8.25
N GLY A 287 -26.28 -41.82 -7.36
CA GLY A 287 -26.72 -40.58 -6.69
C GLY A 287 -25.69 -39.91 -5.76
N ILE A 288 -24.39 -40.01 -6.05
CA ILE A 288 -23.33 -39.27 -5.38
C ILE A 288 -23.19 -37.93 -6.12
N LYS A 289 -23.89 -36.89 -5.62
CA LYS A 289 -23.66 -35.52 -6.08
C LYS A 289 -22.19 -35.14 -5.83
N LYS A 290 -21.39 -35.10 -6.89
CA LYS A 290 -20.02 -34.56 -6.86
C LYS A 290 -20.08 -33.12 -6.35
N LYS A 291 -19.33 -32.81 -5.30
CA LYS A 291 -19.32 -31.45 -4.74
C LYS A 291 -18.70 -30.50 -5.77
N LYS A 292 -19.30 -29.32 -5.92
CA LYS A 292 -19.03 -28.41 -7.04
C LYS A 292 -18.02 -27.34 -6.63
N ALA A 293 -17.08 -27.03 -7.53
CA ALA A 293 -16.19 -25.89 -7.37
C ALA A 293 -17.00 -24.58 -7.34
N PHE A 294 -16.39 -23.50 -6.85
CA PHE A 294 -17.04 -22.19 -6.76
C PHE A 294 -17.58 -21.71 -8.12
N LEU A 295 -16.78 -21.80 -9.19
CA LEU A 295 -17.22 -21.35 -10.51
C LEU A 295 -18.38 -22.21 -11.06
N ASP A 296 -18.38 -23.53 -10.80
CA ASP A 296 -19.48 -24.41 -11.19
C ASP A 296 -20.80 -24.03 -10.51
N LEU A 297 -20.74 -23.62 -9.23
CA LEU A 297 -21.91 -23.14 -8.49
C LEU A 297 -22.46 -21.84 -9.10
N LEU A 298 -21.59 -20.93 -9.54
CA LEU A 298 -22.02 -19.70 -10.20
C LEU A 298 -22.66 -19.97 -11.56
N LEU A 299 -22.07 -20.88 -12.36
CA LEU A 299 -22.61 -21.28 -13.66
C LEU A 299 -23.97 -21.95 -13.53
N GLU A 300 -24.14 -22.86 -12.56
CA GLU A 300 -25.42 -23.51 -12.26
C GLU A 300 -26.46 -22.50 -11.76
N TYR A 301 -26.06 -21.54 -10.93
CA TYR A 301 -26.99 -20.55 -10.43
C TYR A 301 -27.48 -19.62 -11.55
N SER A 302 -26.57 -19.17 -12.41
CA SER A 302 -26.90 -18.33 -13.57
C SER A 302 -27.86 -19.04 -14.55
N SER A 303 -27.74 -20.36 -14.72
CA SER A 303 -28.67 -21.11 -15.57
C SER A 303 -30.07 -21.25 -14.97
N LYS A 304 -30.21 -21.13 -13.64
CA LYS A 304 -31.50 -21.23 -12.92
C LYS A 304 -32.17 -19.89 -12.70
N ASP A 305 -31.40 -18.82 -12.47
CA ASP A 305 -31.90 -17.48 -12.18
C ASP A 305 -31.28 -16.46 -13.16
N PRO A 306 -32.04 -16.01 -14.18
CA PRO A 306 -31.57 -15.03 -15.15
C PRO A 306 -31.15 -13.68 -14.55
N SER A 307 -31.53 -13.37 -13.30
CA SER A 307 -31.10 -12.15 -12.62
C SER A 307 -29.64 -12.21 -12.11
N PHE A 308 -28.99 -13.38 -12.17
CA PHE A 308 -27.56 -13.52 -11.93
C PHE A 308 -26.83 -13.64 -13.27
N THR A 309 -26.28 -12.52 -13.71
CA THR A 309 -25.80 -12.32 -15.08
C THR A 309 -24.40 -12.87 -15.31
N PHE A 310 -23.99 -12.97 -16.58
CA PHE A 310 -22.60 -13.29 -16.92
C PHE A 310 -21.60 -12.25 -16.37
N ASP A 311 -22.00 -10.98 -16.32
CA ASP A 311 -21.19 -9.94 -15.70
C ASP A 311 -21.03 -10.16 -14.19
N ASP A 312 -22.06 -10.68 -13.51
CA ASP A 312 -21.95 -11.07 -12.10
C ASP A 312 -20.97 -12.24 -11.91
N ILE A 313 -20.98 -13.22 -12.82
CA ILE A 313 -19.98 -14.30 -12.82
C ILE A 313 -18.56 -13.72 -12.98
N CYS A 314 -18.35 -12.84 -13.96
CA CYS A 314 -17.04 -12.21 -14.18
C CYS A 314 -16.56 -11.45 -12.94
N GLN A 315 -17.43 -10.62 -12.35
CA GLN A 315 -17.12 -9.83 -11.16
C GLN A 315 -16.76 -10.69 -9.95
N GLU A 316 -17.47 -11.81 -9.75
CA GLU A 316 -17.17 -12.74 -8.67
C GLU A 316 -15.88 -13.51 -8.94
N VAL A 317 -15.61 -13.93 -10.18
CA VAL A 317 -14.35 -14.58 -10.54
C VAL A 317 -13.16 -13.64 -10.35
N ASP A 318 -13.24 -12.39 -10.83
CA ASP A 318 -12.21 -11.37 -10.60
C ASP A 318 -11.95 -11.16 -9.10
N THR A 319 -13.03 -11.08 -8.31
CA THR A 319 -12.95 -10.91 -6.84
C THR A 319 -12.23 -12.09 -6.19
N PHE A 320 -12.65 -13.32 -6.46
CA PHE A 320 -12.11 -14.51 -5.79
C PHE A 320 -10.72 -14.89 -6.28
N MET A 321 -10.42 -14.69 -7.56
CA MET A 321 -9.05 -14.85 -8.06
C MET A 321 -8.12 -13.90 -7.35
N PHE A 322 -8.44 -12.61 -7.24
CA PHE A 322 -7.63 -11.64 -6.49
C PHE A 322 -7.52 -11.98 -5.00
N GLU A 323 -8.65 -12.01 -4.28
CA GLU A 323 -8.66 -12.13 -2.81
C GLU A 323 -8.08 -13.47 -2.33
N GLY A 324 -8.22 -14.52 -3.14
CA GLY A 324 -7.81 -15.88 -2.81
C GLY A 324 -6.33 -16.19 -3.01
N HIS A 325 -5.55 -15.36 -3.69
CA HIS A 325 -4.10 -15.60 -3.86
C HIS A 325 -3.23 -14.53 -3.18
N ASP A 326 -3.53 -13.24 -3.37
CA ASP A 326 -2.63 -12.16 -2.95
C ASP A 326 -2.50 -12.10 -1.40
N THR A 327 -3.63 -12.31 -0.72
CA THR A 327 -3.68 -12.27 0.75
C THR A 327 -2.98 -13.46 1.39
N THR A 328 -3.19 -14.68 0.87
CA THR A 328 -2.56 -15.90 1.39
C THR A 328 -1.08 -15.93 1.06
N ALA A 329 -0.69 -15.50 -0.15
CA ALA A 329 0.71 -15.41 -0.53
C ALA A 329 1.53 -14.47 0.37
N THR A 330 0.98 -13.29 0.65
CA THR A 330 1.57 -12.32 1.58
C THR A 330 1.69 -12.92 2.99
N SER A 331 0.65 -13.59 3.47
CA SER A 331 0.60 -14.16 4.81
C SER A 331 1.58 -15.32 4.99
N ILE A 332 1.67 -16.22 4.01
CA ILE A 332 2.65 -17.32 3.97
C ILE A 332 4.06 -16.76 3.97
N SER A 333 4.34 -15.76 3.11
CA SER A 333 5.67 -15.16 3.01
C SER A 333 6.13 -14.54 4.33
N PHE A 334 5.26 -13.80 5.01
CA PHE A 334 5.57 -13.25 6.34
C PHE A 334 5.73 -14.33 7.42
N ALA A 335 4.96 -15.42 7.36
CA ALA A 335 5.10 -16.51 8.32
C ALA A 335 6.44 -17.24 8.13
N LEU A 336 6.83 -17.53 6.88
CA LEU A 336 8.14 -18.12 6.55
C LEU A 336 9.29 -17.18 6.96
N PHE A 337 9.17 -15.88 6.70
CA PHE A 337 10.13 -14.88 7.17
C PHE A 337 10.24 -14.88 8.70
N SER A 338 9.11 -14.90 9.41
CA SER A 338 9.09 -14.93 10.88
C SER A 338 9.74 -16.19 11.45
N LEU A 339 9.51 -17.35 10.82
CA LEU A 339 10.13 -18.62 11.20
C LEU A 339 11.65 -18.61 10.98
N ALA A 340 12.12 -18.03 9.87
CA ALA A 340 13.54 -17.86 9.59
C ALA A 340 14.22 -16.98 10.66
N GLN A 341 13.55 -15.92 11.11
CA GLN A 341 14.06 -15.01 12.15
C GLN A 341 13.99 -15.60 13.57
N ASN A 342 13.26 -16.69 13.80
CA ASN A 342 13.05 -17.29 15.13
C ASN A 342 13.34 -18.81 15.12
N PRO A 343 14.62 -19.24 15.10
CA PRO A 343 14.99 -20.65 14.99
C PRO A 343 14.40 -21.55 16.09
N ASP A 344 14.24 -21.06 17.31
CA ASP A 344 13.63 -21.81 18.42
C ASP A 344 12.16 -22.16 18.15
N ILE A 345 11.42 -21.21 17.57
CA ILE A 345 10.01 -21.39 17.20
C ILE A 345 9.93 -22.34 16.00
N GLN A 346 10.82 -22.17 15.01
CA GLN A 346 10.90 -23.07 13.86
C GLN A 346 11.15 -24.52 14.28
N ARG A 347 12.07 -24.76 15.23
CA ARG A 347 12.34 -26.11 15.77
C ARG A 347 11.13 -26.71 16.48
N LYS A 348 10.34 -25.92 17.21
CA LYS A 348 9.08 -26.38 17.82
C LYS A 348 8.05 -26.77 16.76
N VAL A 349 7.87 -25.96 15.71
CA VAL A 349 6.99 -26.31 14.58
C VAL A 349 7.48 -27.58 13.90
N TYR A 350 8.77 -27.69 13.60
CA TYR A 350 9.33 -28.89 12.97
C TYR A 350 9.15 -30.14 13.84
N SER A 351 9.24 -30.00 15.17
CA SER A 351 8.99 -31.11 16.11
C SER A 351 7.53 -31.55 16.11
N GLU A 352 6.58 -30.61 16.04
CA GLU A 352 5.15 -30.90 15.83
C GLU A 352 4.94 -31.66 14.51
N LEU A 353 5.50 -31.16 13.41
CA LEU A 353 5.37 -31.81 12.09
C LEU A 353 5.97 -33.22 12.10
N ARG A 354 7.15 -33.41 12.71
CA ARG A 354 7.75 -34.75 12.85
C ARG A 354 6.90 -35.72 13.64
N SER A 355 6.14 -35.24 14.64
CA SER A 355 5.22 -36.08 15.40
C SER A 355 4.00 -36.49 14.56
N ILE A 356 3.47 -35.59 13.73
CA ILE A 356 2.30 -35.86 12.88
C ILE A 356 2.64 -36.82 11.73
N PHE A 357 3.84 -36.71 11.16
CA PHE A 357 4.31 -37.54 10.04
C PHE A 357 5.26 -38.67 10.47
N ALA A 358 5.23 -39.09 11.74
CA ALA A 358 6.21 -40.02 12.30
C ALA A 358 6.29 -41.35 11.55
N ASP A 359 5.13 -41.92 11.21
CA ASP A 359 5.03 -43.24 10.56
C ASP A 359 5.42 -43.19 9.07
N GLU A 360 5.13 -42.08 8.40
CA GLU A 360 5.38 -41.89 6.97
C GLU A 360 5.88 -40.46 6.66
N PRO A 361 7.18 -40.17 6.81
CA PRO A 361 7.70 -38.80 6.70
C PRO A 361 7.50 -38.12 5.34
N LYS A 362 7.27 -38.91 4.27
CA LYS A 362 7.15 -38.43 2.89
C LYS A 362 5.71 -38.36 2.37
N ARG A 363 4.71 -38.82 3.13
CA ARG A 363 3.32 -38.74 2.67
C ARG A 363 2.85 -37.29 2.61
N THR A 364 1.84 -37.01 1.78
CA THR A 364 1.17 -35.72 1.74
C THR A 364 0.32 -35.49 3.00
N ALA A 365 0.04 -34.23 3.32
CA ALA A 365 -0.81 -33.90 4.47
C ALA A 365 -2.27 -34.23 4.14
N THR A 366 -2.98 -34.88 5.07
CA THR A 366 -4.43 -35.05 5.02
C THR A 366 -5.11 -33.86 5.70
N TYR A 367 -6.41 -33.70 5.50
CA TYR A 367 -7.20 -32.69 6.21
C TYR A 367 -7.05 -32.81 7.74
N GLN A 368 -7.04 -34.03 8.28
CA GLN A 368 -6.88 -34.26 9.71
C GLN A 368 -5.49 -33.83 10.21
N ASP A 369 -4.43 -34.06 9.44
CA ASP A 369 -3.09 -33.58 9.81
C ASP A 369 -3.05 -32.06 9.94
N LEU A 370 -3.69 -31.34 9.00
CA LEU A 370 -3.78 -29.88 9.05
C LEU A 370 -4.56 -29.38 10.28
N GLN A 371 -5.51 -30.16 10.81
CA GLN A 371 -6.17 -29.84 12.08
C GLN A 371 -5.23 -30.03 13.28
N GLU A 372 -4.34 -31.03 13.24
CA GLU A 372 -3.40 -31.30 14.32
C GLU A 372 -2.17 -30.38 14.34
N MET A 373 -1.91 -29.61 13.27
CA MET A 373 -0.90 -28.55 13.22
C MET A 373 -1.30 -27.33 14.07
N ARG A 374 -1.38 -27.51 15.40
CA ARG A 374 -1.92 -26.53 16.36
C ARG A 374 -0.90 -25.44 16.69
N TYR A 375 0.37 -25.80 16.88
CA TYR A 375 1.43 -24.84 17.14
C TYR A 375 1.81 -24.08 15.87
N LEU A 376 1.85 -24.72 14.70
CA LEU A 376 1.96 -23.98 13.43
C LEU A 376 0.83 -22.95 13.27
N GLU A 377 -0.40 -23.27 13.68
CA GLU A 377 -1.49 -22.29 13.67
C GLU A 377 -1.22 -21.07 14.54
N THR A 378 -0.66 -21.26 15.75
CA THR A 378 -0.35 -20.13 16.63
C THR A 378 0.77 -19.25 16.06
N VAL A 379 1.75 -19.86 15.37
CA VAL A 379 2.80 -19.14 14.63
C VAL A 379 2.20 -18.34 13.48
N ILE A 380 1.30 -18.92 12.68
CA ILE A 380 0.62 -18.21 11.58
C ILE A 380 -0.17 -17.02 12.15
N LYS A 381 -0.90 -17.20 13.26
CA LYS A 381 -1.65 -16.13 13.91
C LYS A 381 -0.75 -15.00 14.43
N GLU A 382 0.39 -15.33 15.03
CA GLU A 382 1.37 -14.32 15.48
C GLU A 382 2.00 -13.57 14.33
N SER A 383 2.28 -14.25 13.20
CA SER A 383 2.70 -13.60 11.97
C SER A 383 1.64 -12.63 11.45
N LEU A 384 0.36 -13.04 11.39
CA LEU A 384 -0.75 -12.17 10.97
C LEU A 384 -0.99 -10.98 11.93
N ARG A 385 -0.59 -11.12 13.21
CA ARG A 385 -0.67 -10.01 14.18
C ARG A 385 0.39 -8.96 13.86
N ILE A 386 1.66 -9.37 13.79
CA ILE A 386 2.80 -8.45 13.57
C ILE A 386 2.76 -7.89 12.14
N TYR A 387 2.66 -8.78 11.15
CA TYR A 387 2.59 -8.44 9.74
C TYR A 387 1.14 -8.54 9.27
N THR A 388 0.30 -7.60 9.71
CA THR A 388 -1.13 -7.59 9.35
C THR A 388 -1.31 -7.35 7.85
N THR A 389 -1.64 -8.41 7.11
CA THR A 389 -1.78 -8.45 5.64
C THR A 389 -2.73 -7.38 5.10
N VAL A 390 -3.84 -7.12 5.78
CA VAL A 390 -4.78 -6.02 5.46
C VAL A 390 -4.75 -5.01 6.61
N PRO A 391 -3.94 -3.94 6.52
CA PRO A 391 -3.64 -3.07 7.66
C PRO A 391 -4.84 -2.23 8.14
N PHE A 392 -5.77 -1.91 7.25
CA PHE A 392 -7.03 -1.27 7.57
C PHE A 392 -8.08 -1.56 6.50
N PHE A 393 -9.37 -1.48 6.86
CA PHE A 393 -10.49 -1.55 5.93
C PHE A 393 -11.66 -0.71 6.45
N GLY A 394 -12.53 -0.23 5.55
CA GLY A 394 -13.51 0.79 5.90
C GLY A 394 -14.98 0.44 5.62
N ARG A 395 -15.86 1.11 6.36
CA ARG A 395 -17.32 1.18 6.18
C ARG A 395 -17.77 2.61 5.98
N THR A 396 -18.84 2.79 5.23
CA THR A 396 -19.54 4.09 5.14
C THR A 396 -20.78 4.04 6.02
N ILE A 397 -20.94 5.04 6.88
CA ILE A 397 -22.15 5.20 7.70
C ILE A 397 -23.31 5.65 6.78
N GLU A 398 -24.38 4.87 6.70
CA GLU A 398 -25.53 5.16 5.82
C GLU A 398 -26.64 5.96 6.52
N GLU A 399 -26.66 5.94 7.85
CA GLU A 399 -27.56 6.68 8.73
C GLU A 399 -26.83 7.12 10.00
N ASP A 400 -27.19 8.28 10.55
CA ASP A 400 -26.55 8.82 11.76
C ASP A 400 -26.56 7.75 12.87
N THR A 401 -25.36 7.40 13.36
CA THR A 401 -25.17 6.28 14.28
C THR A 401 -24.45 6.75 15.54
N VAL A 402 -24.86 6.24 16.70
CA VAL A 402 -24.21 6.55 17.99
C VAL A 402 -23.27 5.41 18.35
N THR A 403 -21.97 5.67 18.34
CA THR A 403 -20.99 4.80 19.01
C THR A 403 -20.98 5.11 20.52
N PRO A 404 -20.35 4.29 21.38
CA PRO A 404 -20.35 4.55 22.82
C PRO A 404 -19.89 5.96 23.24
N ASN A 405 -19.06 6.63 22.42
CA ASN A 405 -18.42 7.89 22.76
C ASN A 405 -18.79 9.07 21.84
N VAL A 406 -19.35 8.83 20.65
CA VAL A 406 -19.57 9.88 19.65
C VAL A 406 -20.72 9.55 18.69
N VAL A 407 -21.48 10.58 18.32
CA VAL A 407 -22.44 10.54 17.22
C VAL A 407 -21.69 10.66 15.90
N ILE A 408 -21.80 9.65 15.04
CA ILE A 408 -21.17 9.63 13.72
C ILE A 408 -22.24 9.92 12.66
N PRO A 409 -22.14 11.05 11.94
CA PRO A 409 -23.14 11.41 10.95
C PRO A 409 -23.01 10.58 9.68
N LYS A 410 -24.11 10.47 8.94
CA LYS A 410 -24.19 9.84 7.62
C LYS A 410 -23.10 10.34 6.67
N GLY A 411 -22.55 9.42 5.89
CA GLY A 411 -21.52 9.69 4.90
C GLY A 411 -20.10 9.71 5.48
N THR A 412 -19.93 9.48 6.78
CA THR A 412 -18.59 9.33 7.41
C THR A 412 -17.97 7.98 7.04
N MET A 413 -16.65 7.96 6.80
CA MET A 413 -15.90 6.73 6.57
C MET A 413 -15.25 6.25 7.87
N CYS A 414 -15.72 5.11 8.37
CA CYS A 414 -15.18 4.45 9.55
C CYS A 414 -14.21 3.36 9.12
N ASN A 415 -12.92 3.57 9.33
CA ASN A 415 -11.84 2.65 8.98
C ASN A 415 -11.39 1.92 10.24
N LEU A 416 -11.40 0.59 10.18
CA LEU A 416 -10.92 -0.28 11.24
C LEU A 416 -9.42 -0.44 11.02
N PHE A 417 -8.61 0.14 11.90
CA PHE A 417 -7.15 0.18 11.78
C PHE A 417 -6.54 -1.05 12.45
N THR A 418 -6.75 -2.22 11.85
CA THR A 418 -6.36 -3.52 12.39
C THR A 418 -4.88 -3.64 12.69
N TYR A 419 -4.00 -3.03 11.88
CA TYR A 419 -2.55 -3.03 12.15
C TYR A 419 -2.22 -2.37 13.50
N ALA A 420 -2.88 -1.24 13.83
CA ALA A 420 -2.72 -0.60 15.12
C ALA A 420 -3.34 -1.44 16.25
N THR A 421 -4.52 -2.01 16.05
CA THR A 421 -5.15 -2.90 17.06
C THR A 421 -4.28 -4.11 17.39
N HIS A 422 -3.76 -4.79 16.37
CA HIS A 422 -2.95 -6.00 16.51
C HIS A 422 -1.57 -5.75 17.15
N ASN A 423 -1.04 -4.54 17.01
CA ASN A 423 0.25 -4.14 17.57
C ASN A 423 0.12 -3.19 18.76
N SER A 424 -1.08 -3.10 19.35
CA SER A 424 -1.34 -2.25 20.51
C SER A 424 -0.82 -2.86 21.80
N GLU A 425 -0.09 -2.07 22.59
CA GLU A 425 0.33 -2.41 23.95
C GLU A 425 -0.87 -2.62 24.90
N LEU A 426 -2.05 -2.09 24.57
CA LEU A 426 -3.28 -2.33 25.34
C LEU A 426 -3.72 -3.79 25.29
N SER A 427 -3.49 -4.46 24.16
CA SER A 427 -3.93 -5.83 23.91
C SER A 427 -2.78 -6.84 24.03
N TYR A 428 -1.54 -6.42 23.78
CA TYR A 428 -0.37 -7.29 23.70
C TYR A 428 0.83 -6.68 24.43
N LYS A 429 1.31 -7.36 25.48
CA LYS A 429 2.56 -7.01 26.15
C LYS A 429 3.75 -7.23 25.21
N ASP A 430 4.66 -6.26 25.12
CA ASP A 430 5.83 -6.29 24.22
C ASP A 430 5.44 -6.62 22.77
N PRO A 431 4.60 -5.79 22.12
CA PRO A 431 3.93 -6.14 20.86
C PRO A 431 4.88 -6.38 19.69
N ASP A 432 6.11 -5.88 19.74
CA ASP A 432 7.14 -6.11 18.71
C ASP A 432 7.81 -7.49 18.83
N LYS A 433 7.69 -8.16 19.97
CA LYS A 433 8.26 -9.50 20.17
C LYS A 433 7.36 -10.55 19.55
N PHE A 434 7.94 -11.34 18.63
CA PHE A 434 7.30 -12.52 18.07
C PHE A 434 7.16 -13.60 19.13
N ASP A 435 5.94 -13.88 19.55
CA ASP A 435 5.61 -14.88 20.57
C ASP A 435 4.34 -15.66 20.19
N ALA A 436 4.54 -16.88 19.70
CA ALA A 436 3.46 -17.76 19.28
C ALA A 436 2.56 -18.20 20.46
N ASP A 437 3.06 -18.22 21.69
CA ASP A 437 2.30 -18.67 22.86
C ASP A 437 1.17 -17.69 23.22
N ARG A 438 1.16 -16.47 22.67
CA ARG A 438 0.04 -15.51 22.76
C ARG A 438 -1.28 -16.06 22.24
N PHE A 439 -1.21 -16.99 21.29
CA PHE A 439 -2.36 -17.63 20.65
C PHE A 439 -2.60 -19.06 21.15
N SER A 440 -1.97 -19.45 22.25
CA SER A 440 -2.34 -20.67 22.97
C SER A 440 -3.82 -20.60 23.42
N ILE A 441 -4.44 -21.77 23.60
CA ILE A 441 -5.85 -21.87 24.00
C ILE A 441 -6.11 -21.08 25.30
N GLU A 442 -5.20 -21.15 26.27
CA GLU A 442 -5.33 -20.44 27.55
C GLU A 442 -5.23 -18.92 27.37
N ASN A 443 -4.29 -18.44 26.56
CA ASN A 443 -4.03 -17.01 26.42
C ASN A 443 -5.06 -16.29 25.55
N ILE A 444 -5.58 -16.96 24.52
CA ILE A 444 -6.56 -16.36 23.61
C ILE A 444 -7.93 -16.16 24.29
N GLN A 445 -8.31 -17.06 25.20
CA GLN A 445 -9.56 -16.95 25.97
C GLN A 445 -9.60 -15.72 26.89
N ARG A 446 -8.44 -15.17 27.28
CA ARG A 446 -8.33 -13.98 28.12
C ARG A 446 -8.40 -12.66 27.34
N LYS A 447 -8.46 -12.71 26.00
CA LYS A 447 -8.45 -11.53 25.12
C LYS A 447 -9.82 -11.25 24.55
N SER A 448 -10.09 -9.98 24.24
CA SER A 448 -11.26 -9.62 23.44
C SER A 448 -11.19 -10.32 22.07
N PRO A 449 -12.29 -10.93 21.58
CA PRO A 449 -12.36 -11.49 20.23
C PRO A 449 -12.04 -10.46 19.14
N PHE A 450 -12.20 -9.17 19.44
CA PHE A 450 -11.96 -8.06 18.52
C PHE A 450 -10.55 -7.44 18.64
N ALA A 451 -9.71 -7.96 19.54
CA ALA A 451 -8.30 -7.59 19.60
C ALA A 451 -7.45 -8.24 18.49
N PHE A 452 -7.98 -9.28 17.84
CA PHE A 452 -7.34 -9.98 16.73
C PHE A 452 -8.37 -10.34 15.64
N VAL A 453 -8.42 -9.52 14.59
CA VAL A 453 -9.39 -9.66 13.49
C VAL A 453 -8.70 -9.60 12.11
N PRO A 454 -7.67 -10.44 11.84
CA PRO A 454 -6.98 -10.44 10.54
C PRO A 454 -7.90 -10.84 9.38
N PHE A 455 -8.98 -11.57 9.68
CA PHE A 455 -10.00 -12.00 8.72
C PHE A 455 -11.29 -11.18 8.82
N SER A 456 -11.24 -9.99 9.44
CA SER A 456 -12.42 -9.22 9.87
C SER A 456 -13.32 -10.06 10.80
N ALA A 457 -14.50 -9.55 11.15
CA ALA A 457 -15.52 -10.27 11.92
C ALA A 457 -16.94 -9.84 11.49
N GLY A 458 -17.95 -10.48 12.09
CA GLY A 458 -19.36 -10.19 11.85
C GLY A 458 -19.85 -10.50 10.43
N PHE A 459 -20.86 -9.76 9.96
CA PHE A 459 -21.57 -10.03 8.71
C PHE A 459 -20.68 -10.00 7.46
N ARG A 460 -19.62 -9.18 7.50
CA ARG A 460 -18.68 -8.97 6.40
C ARG A 460 -17.30 -9.54 6.74
N ASN A 461 -17.25 -10.65 7.47
CA ASN A 461 -16.03 -11.42 7.69
C ASN A 461 -15.53 -12.08 6.38
N CYS A 462 -14.26 -12.50 6.39
CA CYS A 462 -13.68 -13.25 5.29
C CYS A 462 -14.39 -14.59 5.10
N ILE A 463 -14.94 -14.82 3.91
CA ILE A 463 -15.56 -16.09 3.55
C ILE A 463 -14.53 -17.22 3.40
N GLY A 464 -13.32 -16.87 2.94
CA GLY A 464 -12.22 -17.79 2.71
C GLY A 464 -11.34 -18.06 3.94
N GLN A 465 -11.71 -17.64 5.15
CA GLN A 465 -10.83 -17.77 6.33
C GLN A 465 -10.37 -19.22 6.57
N LYS A 466 -11.27 -20.20 6.46
CA LYS A 466 -10.93 -21.62 6.66
C LYS A 466 -10.05 -22.14 5.52
N PHE A 467 -10.35 -21.75 4.29
CA PHE A 467 -9.53 -22.07 3.12
C PHE A 467 -8.11 -21.55 3.30
N ALA A 468 -7.96 -20.25 3.61
CA ALA A 468 -6.67 -19.60 3.82
C ALA A 468 -5.85 -20.27 4.93
N MET A 469 -6.48 -20.64 6.05
CA MET A 469 -5.78 -21.34 7.13
C MET A 469 -5.29 -22.74 6.72
N LEU A 470 -6.07 -23.49 5.95
CA LEU A 470 -5.65 -24.80 5.44
C LEU A 470 -4.54 -24.68 4.40
N GLU A 471 -4.67 -23.73 3.47
CA GLU A 471 -3.64 -23.42 2.47
C GLU A 471 -2.33 -23.02 3.17
N MET A 472 -2.35 -22.03 4.08
CA MET A 472 -1.18 -21.58 4.81
C MET A 472 -0.51 -22.72 5.58
N LYS A 473 -1.28 -23.54 6.30
CA LYS A 473 -0.74 -24.69 7.03
C LYS A 473 -0.11 -25.72 6.09
N SER A 474 -0.80 -26.07 5.02
CA SER A 474 -0.31 -27.05 4.04
C SER A 474 0.99 -26.58 3.38
N THR A 475 0.99 -25.35 2.84
CA THR A 475 2.16 -24.78 2.15
C THR A 475 3.35 -24.60 3.09
N ILE A 476 3.14 -24.01 4.28
CA ILE A 476 4.24 -23.80 5.25
C ILE A 476 4.77 -25.14 5.79
N SER A 477 3.88 -26.08 6.11
CA SER A 477 4.28 -27.44 6.51
C SER A 477 5.12 -28.10 5.41
N ASN A 478 4.70 -28.03 4.15
CA ASN A 478 5.45 -28.65 3.06
C ASN A 478 6.85 -28.03 2.91
N VAL A 479 6.99 -26.71 3.04
CA VAL A 479 8.29 -26.03 3.07
C VAL A 479 9.15 -26.50 4.25
N LEU A 480 8.63 -26.47 5.49
CA LEU A 480 9.41 -26.79 6.69
C LEU A 480 9.79 -28.27 6.83
N ARG A 481 9.05 -29.19 6.19
CA ARG A 481 9.44 -30.61 6.13
C ARG A 481 10.63 -30.85 5.19
N ASN A 482 10.84 -29.96 4.21
CA ASN A 482 11.87 -30.10 3.18
C ASN A 482 13.05 -29.15 3.38
N PHE A 483 12.87 -28.04 4.09
CA PHE A 483 13.89 -27.00 4.28
C PHE A 483 13.96 -26.52 5.73
N GLU A 484 15.17 -26.20 6.16
CA GLU A 484 15.41 -25.34 7.32
C GLU A 484 15.61 -23.91 6.82
N LEU A 485 14.90 -22.96 7.41
CA LEU A 485 14.92 -21.55 7.00
C LEU A 485 15.89 -20.77 7.89
N PHE A 486 16.76 -19.99 7.26
CA PHE A 486 17.70 -19.11 7.94
C PHE A 486 17.39 -17.64 7.64
N PRO A 487 17.75 -16.72 8.54
CA PRO A 487 17.75 -15.29 8.25
C PRO A 487 18.49 -14.99 6.95
N ALA A 488 17.93 -14.10 6.13
CA ALA A 488 18.57 -13.67 4.89
C ALA A 488 19.97 -13.08 5.16
N VAL A 489 20.92 -13.39 4.28
CA VAL A 489 22.29 -12.86 4.26
C VAL A 489 22.46 -11.99 3.01
N PRO A 490 22.74 -10.67 3.15
CA PRO A 490 22.83 -9.90 4.39
C PRO A 490 21.47 -9.70 5.07
N GLU A 491 21.48 -9.36 6.37
CA GLU A 491 20.28 -9.19 7.22
C GLU A 491 19.20 -8.34 6.52
N HIS A 492 18.14 -9.02 6.07
CA HIS A 492 16.98 -8.36 5.48
C HIS A 492 16.04 -7.86 6.58
N LYS A 493 15.86 -6.55 6.67
CA LYS A 493 14.77 -5.95 7.43
C LYS A 493 13.66 -5.61 6.45
N VAL A 494 12.43 -5.99 6.78
CA VAL A 494 11.26 -5.56 6.01
C VAL A 494 11.15 -4.04 6.15
N VAL A 495 11.54 -3.31 5.11
CA VAL A 495 11.45 -1.85 5.06
C VAL A 495 10.21 -1.47 4.27
N LEU A 496 9.28 -0.76 4.91
CA LEU A 496 8.23 0.00 4.20
C LEU A 496 8.97 1.01 3.29
N LYS A 497 8.93 0.80 1.97
CA LYS A 497 9.88 1.36 0.97
C LYS A 497 10.30 2.83 1.27
N SER A 498 11.59 3.15 1.17
CA SER A 498 12.13 4.48 1.54
C SER A 498 12.51 5.32 0.31
N ALA A 499 12.84 6.61 0.48
CA ALA A 499 13.37 7.45 -0.59
C ALA A 499 14.66 6.88 -1.21
N ALA A 500 15.49 6.21 -0.41
CA ALA A 500 16.67 5.49 -0.91
C ALA A 500 16.29 4.34 -1.87
N ALA A 501 15.13 3.70 -1.67
CA ALA A 501 14.63 2.68 -2.59
C ALA A 501 14.21 3.27 -3.95
N LYS A 502 13.66 4.49 -3.97
CA LYS A 502 13.33 5.21 -5.22
C LYS A 502 14.58 5.61 -6.00
N VAL A 503 15.60 6.15 -5.31
CA VAL A 503 16.91 6.45 -5.94
C VAL A 503 17.56 5.18 -6.49
N LEU A 504 17.48 4.06 -5.77
CA LEU A 504 18.01 2.79 -6.23
C LEU A 504 17.28 2.27 -7.48
N ALA A 505 15.96 2.40 -7.52
CA ALA A 505 15.13 2.01 -8.66
C ALA A 505 15.48 2.83 -9.92
N GLU A 506 15.61 4.15 -9.80
CA GLU A 506 16.08 5.03 -10.89
C GLU A 506 17.45 4.59 -11.41
N GLN A 507 18.38 4.25 -10.53
CA GLN A 507 19.71 3.80 -10.94
C GLN A 507 19.67 2.42 -11.58
N LYS A 508 18.80 1.50 -11.15
CA LYS A 508 18.62 0.20 -11.85
C LYS A 508 18.17 0.38 -13.29
N GLU A 509 17.30 1.34 -13.57
CA GLU A 509 16.86 1.66 -14.93
C GLU A 509 17.99 2.25 -15.80
N ILE A 510 18.84 3.10 -15.21
CA ILE A 510 19.93 3.77 -15.93
C ILE A 510 21.10 2.82 -16.22
N PHE A 511 21.46 1.97 -15.26
CA PHE A 511 22.65 1.10 -15.38
C PHE A 511 22.33 -0.30 -15.92
N GLN A 512 21.07 -0.75 -15.83
CA GLN A 512 20.62 -2.05 -16.36
C GLN A 512 21.58 -3.19 -15.98
N ASN A 513 22.13 -3.89 -16.97
CA ASN A 513 23.03 -5.03 -16.81
C ASN A 513 24.46 -4.65 -16.42
N ASP A 514 24.83 -3.37 -16.46
CA ASP A 514 26.17 -2.89 -16.09
C ASP A 514 26.11 -2.08 -14.79
N TYR A 515 25.64 -2.75 -13.72
CA TYR A 515 25.33 -2.09 -12.46
C TYR A 515 26.56 -1.72 -11.62
N LYS A 516 27.74 -2.25 -11.96
CA LYS A 516 29.00 -2.05 -11.21
C LYS A 516 29.89 -0.96 -11.80
N ARG A 517 29.72 -0.54 -13.05
CA ARG A 517 30.56 0.54 -13.62
C ARG A 517 30.35 1.89 -12.94
N SER A 518 31.36 2.74 -13.00
CA SER A 518 31.23 4.14 -12.59
C SER A 518 30.18 4.89 -13.43
N ALA A 519 29.50 5.84 -12.80
CA ALA A 519 28.58 6.74 -13.48
C ALA A 519 29.37 7.64 -14.45
N LYS A 520 28.97 7.66 -15.71
CA LYS A 520 29.43 8.63 -16.72
C LYS A 520 28.58 9.89 -16.59
N PHE A 521 29.09 10.99 -17.13
CA PHE A 521 28.38 12.28 -17.14
C PHE A 521 26.95 12.17 -17.73
N GLU A 522 26.76 11.31 -18.73
CA GLU A 522 25.45 11.08 -19.35
C GLU A 522 24.45 10.37 -18.44
N ASP A 523 24.93 9.49 -17.55
CA ASP A 523 24.08 8.81 -16.57
C ASP A 523 23.62 9.79 -15.51
N LEU A 524 24.53 10.65 -15.02
CA LEU A 524 24.22 11.66 -14.00
C LEU A 524 23.11 12.61 -14.47
N ARG A 525 23.11 12.99 -15.76
CA ARG A 525 22.02 13.79 -16.36
C ARG A 525 20.65 13.11 -16.31
N LYS A 526 20.61 11.78 -16.26
CA LYS A 526 19.37 10.99 -16.18
C LYS A 526 18.90 10.76 -14.73
N MET A 527 19.77 10.93 -13.73
CA MET A 527 19.47 10.69 -12.30
C MET A 527 18.69 11.85 -11.67
N LYS A 528 17.47 12.10 -12.17
CA LYS A 528 16.62 13.22 -11.74
C LYS A 528 16.24 13.13 -10.26
N TYR A 529 15.90 11.94 -9.79
CA TYR A 529 15.47 11.70 -8.42
C TYR A 529 16.62 11.77 -7.42
N LEU A 530 17.81 11.26 -7.77
CA LEU A 530 19.02 11.49 -6.99
C LEU A 530 19.33 12.99 -6.86
N LYS A 531 19.24 13.74 -7.96
CA LYS A 531 19.47 15.18 -7.96
C LYS A 531 18.47 15.92 -7.06
N MET A 532 17.19 15.57 -7.14
CA MET A 532 16.15 16.08 -6.25
C MET A 532 16.45 15.78 -4.77
N THR A 533 16.95 14.58 -4.48
CA THR A 533 17.33 14.14 -3.13
C THR A 533 18.49 14.96 -2.59
N ILE A 534 19.50 15.26 -3.42
CA ILE A 534 20.63 16.12 -3.06
C ILE A 534 20.15 17.55 -2.79
N MET A 535 19.26 18.08 -3.64
CA MET A 535 18.76 19.44 -3.48
C MET A 535 17.92 19.62 -2.21
N GLU A 536 17.08 18.64 -1.86
CA GLU A 536 16.31 18.67 -0.61
C GLU A 536 17.20 18.50 0.62
N SER A 537 18.26 17.70 0.53
CA SER A 537 19.25 17.60 1.60
C SER A 537 19.94 18.94 1.86
N LEU A 538 20.36 19.63 0.80
CA LEU A 538 21.00 20.96 0.90
C LEU A 538 20.04 22.08 1.31
N ARG A 539 18.73 21.87 1.19
CA ARG A 539 17.73 22.80 1.73
C ARG A 539 17.63 22.63 3.26
N ILE A 540 17.43 21.40 3.73
CA ILE A 540 17.24 21.12 5.17
C ILE A 540 18.55 21.33 5.93
N TYR A 541 19.65 20.84 5.39
CA TYR A 541 20.98 20.95 6.00
C TYR A 541 21.86 21.83 5.11
N THR A 542 21.49 23.11 5.03
CA THR A 542 22.20 24.06 4.18
C THR A 542 23.65 24.23 4.63
N THR A 543 24.58 24.07 3.70
CA THR A 543 26.02 24.03 4.01
C THR A 543 26.50 25.35 4.58
N VAL A 544 26.03 26.48 4.07
CA VAL A 544 26.36 27.81 4.59
C VAL A 544 25.06 28.47 5.08
N PRO A 545 24.83 28.55 6.40
CA PRO A 545 23.54 28.97 6.94
C PRO A 545 23.28 30.47 6.81
N MET A 546 24.33 31.30 6.69
CA MET A 546 24.22 32.76 6.61
C MET A 546 25.25 33.38 5.65
N TYR A 547 24.85 34.44 4.95
CA TYR A 547 25.72 35.24 4.08
C TYR A 547 25.75 36.70 4.54
N ALA A 548 26.89 37.17 5.05
CA ALA A 548 27.09 38.56 5.45
C ALA A 548 27.54 39.45 4.28
N ARG A 549 27.09 40.71 4.27
CA ARG A 549 27.51 41.77 3.33
C ARG A 549 27.70 43.08 4.07
N ALA A 550 28.84 43.73 3.87
CA ALA A 550 29.04 45.11 4.29
C ALA A 550 28.41 46.05 3.24
N ILE A 551 27.73 47.10 3.71
CA ILE A 551 27.10 48.10 2.86
C ILE A 551 28.08 49.26 2.67
N ASP A 552 28.54 49.49 1.44
CA ASP A 552 29.62 50.47 1.16
C ASP A 552 29.12 51.90 0.89
N LYS A 553 27.80 52.09 0.84
CA LYS A 553 27.14 53.39 0.72
C LYS A 553 25.74 53.29 1.30
N ASP A 554 25.17 54.41 1.73
CA ASP A 554 23.78 54.43 2.19
C ASP A 554 22.85 53.84 1.11
N ILE A 555 21.96 52.93 1.51
CA ILE A 555 20.97 52.31 0.63
C ILE A 555 19.57 52.51 1.19
N ASP A 556 18.60 52.74 0.30
CA ASP A 556 17.18 52.66 0.65
C ASP A 556 16.68 51.24 0.38
N TRP A 557 16.19 50.57 1.43
CA TRP A 557 15.55 49.26 1.34
C TRP A 557 14.08 49.38 1.76
N ASN A 558 13.18 49.44 0.78
CA ASN A 558 11.73 49.56 0.99
C ASN A 558 11.31 50.77 1.86
N GLY A 559 11.96 51.92 1.69
CA GLY A 559 11.72 53.14 2.46
C GLY A 559 12.52 53.22 3.76
N LEU A 560 13.35 52.22 4.06
CA LEU A 560 14.27 52.22 5.20
C LEU A 560 15.68 52.58 4.73
N LEU A 561 16.19 53.71 5.19
CA LEU A 561 17.60 54.07 4.99
C LEU A 561 18.49 53.13 5.82
N ILE A 562 19.28 52.32 5.15
CA ILE A 562 20.34 51.50 5.75
C ILE A 562 21.67 52.22 5.52
N PRO A 563 22.32 52.72 6.59
CA PRO A 563 23.56 53.48 6.47
C PRO A 563 24.73 52.66 5.93
N LYS A 564 25.66 53.35 5.28
CA LYS A 564 27.01 52.87 4.98
C LYS A 564 27.65 52.28 6.25
N HIS A 565 28.44 51.23 6.07
CA HIS A 565 29.11 50.42 7.09
C HIS A 565 28.18 49.50 7.91
N THR A 566 26.89 49.42 7.56
CA THR A 566 26.01 48.38 8.11
C THR A 566 26.36 47.00 7.54
N VAL A 567 26.35 45.96 8.38
CA VAL A 567 26.48 44.56 7.94
C VAL A 567 25.10 43.94 7.83
N ALA A 568 24.68 43.62 6.60
CA ALA A 568 23.44 42.90 6.32
C ALA A 568 23.72 41.38 6.27
N ASN A 569 22.90 40.59 6.94
CA ASN A 569 22.99 39.12 6.93
C ASN A 569 21.77 38.50 6.24
N ALA A 570 22.01 37.70 5.21
CA ALA A 570 20.99 36.88 4.58
C ALA A 570 21.03 35.47 5.17
N SER A 571 19.96 35.05 5.86
CA SER A 571 19.85 33.71 6.44
C SER A 571 19.35 32.71 5.38
N ALA A 572 20.28 31.93 4.81
CA ALA A 572 19.94 30.84 3.90
C ALA A 572 19.11 29.78 4.62
N TYR A 573 19.53 29.42 5.84
CA TYR A 573 18.82 28.45 6.67
C TYR A 573 17.38 28.92 6.95
N GLY A 574 17.20 30.19 7.31
CA GLY A 574 15.88 30.77 7.57
C GLY A 574 14.99 30.81 6.32
N VAL A 575 15.54 31.17 5.15
CA VAL A 575 14.81 31.14 3.87
C VAL A 575 14.40 29.71 3.51
N HIS A 576 15.30 28.74 3.68
CA HIS A 576 15.07 27.33 3.38
C HIS A 576 14.09 26.63 4.32
N HIS A 577 13.93 27.15 5.55
CA HIS A 577 12.96 26.66 6.53
C HIS A 577 11.73 27.58 6.65
N ASN A 578 11.59 28.57 5.77
CA ASN A 578 10.44 29.45 5.78
C ASN A 578 9.21 28.68 5.29
N PRO A 579 8.19 28.45 6.13
CA PRO A 579 7.00 27.68 5.75
C PRO A 579 6.16 28.35 4.65
N VAL A 580 6.34 29.65 4.43
CA VAL A 580 5.71 30.40 3.32
C VAL A 580 6.32 30.01 1.97
N ILE A 581 7.62 29.74 1.95
CA ILE A 581 8.36 29.35 0.74
C ILE A 581 8.36 27.83 0.58
N TYR A 582 8.53 27.10 1.69
CA TYR A 582 8.62 25.66 1.74
C TYR A 582 7.58 25.10 2.74
N PRO A 583 6.37 24.72 2.28
CA PRO A 583 5.36 24.13 3.15
C PRO A 583 5.88 22.87 3.83
N GLU A 584 5.71 22.73 5.15
CA GLU A 584 6.30 21.64 5.95
C GLU A 584 7.83 21.55 5.82
N PRO A 585 8.56 22.62 6.19
CA PRO A 585 9.99 22.77 5.89
C PRO A 585 10.88 21.71 6.55
N GLU A 586 10.42 21.08 7.63
CA GLU A 586 11.17 20.04 8.36
C GLU A 586 11.05 18.64 7.73
N LYS A 587 10.11 18.42 6.80
CA LYS A 587 9.93 17.12 6.13
C LYS A 587 10.85 17.02 4.91
N PHE A 588 11.65 15.95 4.84
CA PHE A 588 12.46 15.61 3.66
C PHE A 588 11.58 15.15 2.50
N LYS A 589 11.37 16.03 1.50
CA LYS A 589 10.57 15.79 0.30
C LYS A 589 11.35 16.15 -0.99
N PRO A 590 12.13 15.22 -1.58
CA PRO A 590 12.88 15.45 -2.81
C PRO A 590 12.05 16.06 -3.95
N GLU A 591 10.78 15.67 -4.05
CA GLU A 591 9.86 16.05 -5.12
C GLU A 591 9.63 17.57 -5.24
N ARG A 592 9.97 18.37 -4.20
CA ARG A 592 9.97 19.85 -4.26
C ARG A 592 10.86 20.41 -5.35
N PHE A 593 11.90 19.68 -5.71
CA PHE A 593 12.88 20.07 -6.73
C PHE A 593 12.60 19.44 -8.09
N ASN A 594 11.41 18.87 -8.29
CA ASN A 594 11.01 18.38 -9.59
C ASN A 594 10.93 19.58 -10.56
N PRO A 595 11.68 19.56 -11.69
CA PRO A 595 11.63 20.61 -12.70
C PRO A 595 10.22 20.96 -13.17
N ASP A 596 9.33 19.98 -13.18
CA ASP A 596 7.95 20.12 -13.66
C ASP A 596 7.00 20.69 -12.57
N LEU A 597 7.42 20.68 -11.30
CA LEU A 597 6.61 21.10 -10.13
C LEU A 597 7.22 22.27 -9.35
N LEU A 598 8.37 22.80 -9.79
CA LEU A 598 9.16 23.82 -9.09
C LEU A 598 8.40 25.16 -9.02
N GLN A 599 7.51 25.27 -8.03
CA GLN A 599 6.82 26.50 -7.65
C GLN A 599 7.67 27.27 -6.63
N THR A 600 8.77 27.87 -7.08
CA THR A 600 9.43 28.90 -6.26
C THR A 600 9.19 30.24 -6.91
N ASN A 601 8.39 31.09 -6.26
CA ASN A 601 8.01 32.43 -6.75
C ASN A 601 9.20 33.42 -6.81
N SER A 602 10.42 32.97 -6.45
CA SER A 602 11.62 33.79 -6.47
C SER A 602 12.87 32.95 -6.77
N PRO A 603 13.77 33.43 -7.66
CA PRO A 603 15.05 32.78 -7.93
C PRO A 603 16.00 32.77 -6.71
N PHE A 604 15.64 33.46 -5.63
CA PHE A 604 16.40 33.50 -4.37
C PHE A 604 15.78 32.62 -3.26
N ALA A 605 14.75 31.83 -3.56
CA ALA A 605 14.14 30.90 -2.61
C ALA A 605 15.06 29.72 -2.25
N TYR A 606 15.92 29.29 -3.19
CA TYR A 606 16.86 28.19 -3.01
C TYR A 606 18.31 28.66 -3.18
N ILE A 607 18.95 29.04 -2.08
CA ILE A 607 20.32 29.60 -2.05
C ILE A 607 21.33 28.82 -1.19
N PRO A 608 21.46 27.49 -1.33
CA PRO A 608 22.46 26.72 -0.55
C PRO A 608 23.92 27.05 -0.92
N PHE A 609 24.12 27.76 -2.03
CA PHE A 609 25.42 28.17 -2.57
C PHE A 609 25.49 29.68 -2.82
N SER A 610 24.71 30.47 -2.07
CA SER A 610 24.49 31.91 -2.29
C SER A 610 23.83 32.18 -3.66
N ALA A 611 23.56 33.44 -3.97
CA ALA A 611 22.99 33.89 -5.23
C ALA A 611 23.51 35.28 -5.62
N GLY A 612 23.27 35.67 -6.87
CA GLY A 612 23.77 36.93 -7.43
C GLY A 612 25.27 36.90 -7.76
N PRO A 613 25.94 38.06 -7.90
CA PRO A 613 27.33 38.17 -8.36
C PRO A 613 28.38 37.50 -7.45
N ARG A 614 28.00 37.18 -6.20
CA ARG A 614 28.82 36.50 -5.20
C ARG A 614 28.24 35.11 -4.87
N ASN A 615 27.72 34.41 -5.87
CA ASN A 615 27.35 33.00 -5.73
C ASN A 615 28.60 32.10 -5.81
N CYS A 616 28.48 30.85 -5.36
CA CYS A 616 29.59 29.91 -5.42
C CYS A 616 29.87 29.50 -6.86
N ILE A 617 31.03 29.89 -7.39
CA ILE A 617 31.50 29.48 -8.72
C ILE A 617 31.61 27.96 -8.87
N GLY A 618 31.90 27.26 -7.77
CA GLY A 618 32.03 25.80 -7.70
C GLY A 618 30.72 25.03 -7.58
N GLN A 619 29.55 25.68 -7.49
CA GLN A 619 28.27 25.00 -7.22
C GLN A 619 27.98 23.85 -8.19
N LYS A 620 28.19 24.07 -9.50
CA LYS A 620 27.92 23.05 -10.52
C LYS A 620 28.85 21.84 -10.38
N PHE A 621 30.11 22.08 -10.04
CA PHE A 621 31.09 21.04 -9.78
C PHE A 621 30.74 20.25 -8.51
N ALA A 622 30.36 20.93 -7.43
CA ALA A 622 29.96 20.30 -6.18
C ALA A 622 28.73 19.39 -6.34
N LEU A 623 27.69 19.85 -7.05
CA LEU A 623 26.49 19.05 -7.35
C LEU A 623 26.85 17.80 -8.16
N LEU A 624 27.66 17.95 -9.21
CA LEU A 624 28.10 16.82 -10.03
C LEU A 624 28.92 15.80 -9.22
N GLN A 625 29.79 16.28 -8.34
CA GLN A 625 30.59 15.44 -7.45
C GLN A 625 29.69 14.66 -6.48
N MET A 626 28.71 15.32 -5.85
CA MET A 626 27.74 14.66 -4.98
C MET A 626 26.91 13.60 -5.73
N GLU A 627 26.42 13.91 -6.93
CA GLU A 627 25.68 12.96 -7.77
C GLU A 627 26.53 11.72 -8.09
N ALA A 628 27.79 11.90 -8.50
CA ALA A 628 28.69 10.79 -8.83
C ALA A 628 29.00 9.91 -7.61
N ILE A 629 29.32 10.52 -6.47
CA ILE A 629 29.68 9.80 -5.24
C ILE A 629 28.47 9.07 -4.66
N LEU A 630 27.34 9.76 -4.52
CA LEU A 630 26.13 9.18 -3.93
C LEU A 630 25.53 8.10 -4.83
N SER A 631 25.63 8.23 -6.15
CA SER A 631 25.28 7.16 -7.08
C SER A 631 26.05 5.88 -6.75
N ASN A 632 27.38 5.98 -6.57
CA ASN A 632 28.19 4.81 -6.26
C ASN A 632 27.88 4.21 -4.89
N ILE A 633 27.72 5.06 -3.87
CA ILE A 633 27.39 4.64 -2.51
C ILE A 633 26.05 3.90 -2.48
N ILE A 634 24.99 4.45 -3.08
CA ILE A 634 23.64 3.86 -3.02
C ILE A 634 23.57 2.54 -3.80
N ARG A 635 24.33 2.40 -4.89
CA ARG A 635 24.43 1.13 -5.65
C ARG A 635 25.25 0.07 -4.91
N SER A 636 26.27 0.48 -4.16
CA SER A 636 27.17 -0.44 -3.45
C SER A 636 26.68 -0.79 -2.05
N PHE A 637 25.91 0.09 -1.43
CA PHE A 637 25.49 -0.01 -0.04
C PHE A 637 24.01 0.35 0.12
N GLU A 638 23.34 -0.37 1.00
CA GLU A 638 22.11 0.08 1.62
C GLU A 638 22.48 1.01 2.79
N VAL A 639 22.01 2.25 2.71
CA VAL A 639 22.22 3.28 3.72
C VAL A 639 21.00 3.30 4.65
N ARG A 640 21.20 2.99 5.93
CA ARG A 640 20.15 2.98 6.96
C ARG A 640 20.46 3.99 8.08
N PRO A 641 19.44 4.57 8.74
CA PRO A 641 19.66 5.31 9.97
C PRO A 641 20.18 4.37 11.07
N VAL A 642 20.97 4.90 12.01
CA VAL A 642 21.29 4.19 13.25
C VAL A 642 20.07 4.19 14.19
N ILE A 643 20.00 3.19 15.07
CA ILE A 643 18.91 3.02 16.04
C ILE A 643 19.50 3.12 17.46
N PRO A 644 18.97 3.98 18.35
CA PRO A 644 17.87 4.92 18.14
C PRO A 644 18.22 6.02 17.11
N GLU A 645 17.18 6.66 16.55
CA GLU A 645 17.33 7.65 15.47
C GLU A 645 18.33 8.75 15.85
N HIS A 646 19.36 8.92 15.01
CA HIS A 646 20.40 9.93 15.21
C HIS A 646 19.83 11.33 14.98
N LYS A 647 19.62 12.07 16.06
CA LYS A 647 19.22 13.48 16.00
C LYS A 647 20.46 14.36 15.94
N PHE A 648 20.61 15.14 14.87
CA PHE A 648 21.74 16.05 14.76
C PHE A 648 21.68 17.17 15.80
N ILE A 649 22.80 17.38 16.49
CA ILE A 649 23.06 18.61 17.22
C ILE A 649 23.77 19.55 16.24
N LEU A 650 23.00 20.43 15.60
CA LEU A 650 23.52 21.32 14.58
C LEU A 650 24.42 22.39 15.20
N LYS A 651 25.64 22.50 14.67
CA LYS A 651 26.64 23.49 15.05
C LYS A 651 26.92 24.39 13.86
N SER A 652 26.73 25.69 14.07
CA SER A 652 27.01 26.71 13.05
C SER A 652 28.45 27.19 13.21
N GLU A 653 29.34 26.77 12.31
CA GLU A 653 30.69 27.32 12.16
C GLU A 653 30.75 28.15 10.85
N ALA A 654 31.88 28.13 10.12
CA ALA A 654 31.92 28.66 8.76
C ALA A 654 30.95 27.91 7.81
N VAL A 655 30.65 26.65 8.14
CA VAL A 655 29.63 25.80 7.53
C VAL A 655 28.77 25.15 8.61
N LEU A 656 27.59 24.66 8.24
CA LEU A 656 26.74 23.87 9.12
C LEU A 656 27.35 22.48 9.30
N THR A 657 27.59 22.10 10.56
CA THR A 657 28.14 20.78 10.93
C THR A 657 27.27 20.12 11.99
N ALA A 658 27.47 18.81 12.21
CA ALA A 658 26.82 18.09 13.31
C ALA A 658 27.87 17.83 14.41
N ASP A 659 27.64 18.38 15.60
CA ASP A 659 28.56 18.25 16.74
C ASP A 659 28.68 16.80 17.23
N ASN A 660 27.57 16.05 17.13
CA ASN A 660 27.50 14.63 17.47
C ASN A 660 27.78 13.69 16.27
N GLY A 661 28.44 14.20 15.23
CA GLY A 661 28.80 13.45 14.03
C GLY A 661 27.60 13.10 13.14
N VAL A 662 27.86 12.34 12.06
CA VAL A 662 26.83 11.83 11.14
C VAL A 662 26.86 10.31 11.15
N LEU A 663 26.03 9.72 12.01
CA LEU A 663 25.99 8.28 12.21
C LEU A 663 25.02 7.63 11.22
N ILE A 664 25.54 6.76 10.36
CA ILE A 664 24.76 5.95 9.41
C ILE A 664 25.22 4.50 9.48
N ARG A 665 24.29 3.56 9.23
CA ARG A 665 24.62 2.15 9.04
C ARG A 665 24.71 1.87 7.55
N LEU A 666 25.87 1.38 7.11
CA LEU A 666 26.09 0.91 5.74
C LEU A 666 26.02 -0.62 5.74
N ILE A 667 25.16 -1.16 4.89
CA ILE A 667 25.09 -2.60 4.62
C ILE A 667 25.55 -2.79 3.19
N LYS A 668 26.64 -3.54 2.97
CA LYS A 668 27.11 -3.84 1.62
C LYS A 668 26.00 -4.58 0.87
N ARG A 669 25.73 -4.17 -0.37
CA ARG A 669 24.78 -4.88 -1.24
C ARG A 669 25.52 -6.03 -1.92
N ASP A 670 24.96 -7.23 -1.84
CA ASP A 670 25.42 -8.35 -2.64
C ASP A 670 24.94 -8.15 -4.07
N LEU A 671 25.84 -7.61 -4.89
CA LEU A 671 25.61 -7.44 -6.32
C LEU A 671 25.96 -8.76 -6.99
N ILE A 672 24.94 -9.57 -7.31
CA ILE A 672 25.05 -10.74 -8.19
C ILE A 672 25.91 -10.33 -9.39
N GLU A 673 26.97 -11.09 -9.65
CA GLU A 673 27.93 -10.84 -10.74
C GLU A 673 27.30 -10.83 -12.12
#